data_AF-A0AB74IM37-F1
#
_entry.id   AF-A0AB74IM37-F1
#
_cell.length_a   1.000
_cell.length_b   1.000
_cell.length_c   1.000
_cell.angle_alpha   90.00
_cell.angle_beta   90.00
_cell.angle_gamma   90.00
#
_symmetry.space_group_name_H-M   'P 1'
#
loop_
_entity.id
_entity.type
_entity.pdbx_description
1 polymer ?
#
loop_
_entity_poly.entity_id
_entity_poly.type
_entity_poly.pdbx_seq_one_letter_code
_entity_poly.pdbx_strand_id
1 'polypeptide(L)'
;MSRPPLPPRRNLSSQSGSDQAPPLPPRKPSHGSAHNASHSSHVDPLQDLGRKFKDLFTNNDSASRNGTRNTCGHLPEQTSPRKPLPYKTYSGVEHPPHLAPSSSGNFFTTSSPPSCLPADQKRNYYVGRGCPSGENLLHDAFWFRHIDVPGFSICSRCFEFHIRNSIFELDFSGKLEPGLTDSARCMFGVTRMTDQLWPEAISTQDLQTVKSYVEARAKMPNCRGMAGVSGAALVGMKWYQARHDAIPGFVACEACYNAFIVGSSFERRFNLHDHIPTQDQTWACDIAVPYLMRAFAEYSEVDDWSKFVAAANSRLSKPPCAGFNTVSSNSREWYGLTSGNVGLVLCETCNLDLMALTAFDKAYKPKLLPKESKETQLICDLAIPALKVAYGAALGYERHDIFWNTCKVQMKTPLCKAAGMTDVQWYTLKGGCDNFDICPTCYSGFVCAFGMQPYFQPQKNSPKGTIKMCDFCAAAPNFAKTVLRYDVALETPDREQFLTHARQMSSVSPCTGVKQQVAQFWRIGLRGDPMSVCPACYEDVLRDQPLSHYFNHETTPGKHLCELYSANMRTRWRAVQNAAAAQGSRDANGNYLPDETALANFISYREHRTQVFIETVPVMEQLLAAAQMRLFQQQRLNANSTFYNNLNMSAAAANGIHYGPTPTYTTTYGNSSVGYGYATPWGVEGAAYAQQARNVASQGGGDFARVAYLEARWKEVE
;
A
#
# COMPACT_ATOMS: atom_id res chain seq x y z
N MET A 1 -26.10 43.18 -57.36
CA MET A 1 -26.72 41.93 -57.88
C MET A 1 -27.26 41.18 -56.66
N SER A 2 -28.44 41.50 -56.13
CA SER A 2 -29.79 41.13 -56.61
C SER A 2 -30.09 39.63 -56.46
N ARG A 3 -30.94 39.32 -55.47
CA ARG A 3 -31.79 38.09 -55.33
C ARG A 3 -32.61 37.85 -56.61
N PRO A 4 -33.13 36.62 -56.93
CA PRO A 4 -34.15 35.85 -56.14
C PRO A 4 -34.11 34.31 -56.39
N PRO A 5 -35.14 33.45 -56.13
CA PRO A 5 -36.27 33.41 -55.16
C PRO A 5 -36.35 32.08 -54.32
N LEU A 6 -37.28 32.01 -53.34
CA LEU A 6 -37.84 30.80 -52.66
C LEU A 6 -39.17 30.40 -53.37
N PRO A 7 -39.75 29.15 -53.32
CA PRO A 7 -40.31 28.43 -52.13
C PRO A 7 -40.37 26.86 -52.31
N PRO A 8 -41.13 25.97 -51.58
CA PRO A 8 -42.24 26.17 -50.61
C PRO A 8 -42.28 25.33 -49.30
N ARG A 9 -43.27 25.73 -48.47
CA ARG A 9 -43.85 25.13 -47.22
C ARG A 9 -44.43 23.71 -47.48
N ARG A 10 -44.76 22.81 -46.53
CA ARG A 10 -45.48 22.85 -45.21
C ARG A 10 -45.44 21.39 -44.67
N ASN A 11 -45.32 21.06 -43.38
CA ASN A 11 -46.46 20.91 -42.46
C ASN A 11 -45.99 20.54 -41.04
N LEU A 12 -46.74 21.04 -40.06
CA LEU A 12 -46.71 20.75 -38.62
C LEU A 12 -47.76 19.68 -38.26
N SER A 13 -47.38 18.74 -37.39
CA SER A 13 -48.25 17.98 -36.46
C SER A 13 -47.32 17.15 -35.56
N SER A 14 -46.98 17.56 -34.33
CA SER A 14 -47.73 17.56 -33.06
C SER A 14 -47.47 16.30 -32.20
N GLN A 15 -47.13 16.55 -30.92
CA GLN A 15 -47.12 15.64 -29.74
C GLN A 15 -45.89 14.72 -29.64
N SER A 16 -45.23 14.54 -28.48
CA SER A 16 -45.44 14.94 -27.08
C SER A 16 -44.12 14.76 -26.35
N GLY A 17 -43.74 15.70 -25.49
CA GLY A 17 -42.51 15.63 -24.71
C GLY A 17 -42.56 14.59 -23.58
N SER A 18 -41.43 13.91 -23.39
CA SER A 18 -41.00 13.40 -22.10
C SER A 18 -39.63 14.03 -21.80
N ASP A 19 -39.60 14.90 -20.80
CA ASP A 19 -38.37 15.40 -20.20
C ASP A 19 -37.62 14.23 -19.55
N GLN A 20 -36.69 13.62 -20.29
CA GLN A 20 -35.60 12.86 -19.70
C GLN A 20 -34.41 13.80 -19.53
N ALA A 21 -33.95 13.95 -18.29
CA ALA A 21 -32.63 14.50 -18.02
C ALA A 21 -31.57 13.67 -18.79
N PRO A 22 -30.56 14.31 -19.39
CA PRO A 22 -29.57 13.59 -20.19
C PRO A 22 -28.81 12.58 -19.31
N PRO A 23 -28.49 11.38 -19.86
CA PRO A 23 -27.70 10.40 -19.14
C PRO A 23 -26.33 10.99 -18.75
N LEU A 24 -25.91 10.72 -17.52
CA LEU A 24 -24.58 11.08 -17.05
C LEU A 24 -23.53 10.43 -17.97
N PRO A 25 -22.45 11.14 -18.33
CA PRO A 25 -21.43 10.60 -19.21
C PRO A 25 -20.74 9.37 -18.57
N PRO A 26 -20.31 8.39 -19.38
CA PRO A 26 -19.54 7.25 -18.88
C PRO A 26 -18.31 7.74 -18.11
N ARG A 27 -18.13 7.22 -16.89
CA ARG A 27 -16.98 7.55 -16.03
C ARG A 27 -15.68 7.16 -16.75
N LYS A 28 -14.83 8.14 -17.03
CA LYS A 28 -13.44 7.91 -17.45
C LYS A 28 -12.69 7.15 -16.34
N PRO A 29 -11.83 6.19 -16.69
CA PRO A 29 -10.99 5.49 -15.73
C PRO A 29 -10.10 6.48 -14.98
N SER A 30 -9.83 6.17 -13.72
CA SER A 30 -8.86 6.86 -12.88
C SER A 30 -7.50 6.91 -13.59
N HIS A 31 -7.11 8.10 -14.08
CA HIS A 31 -5.74 8.37 -14.45
C HIS A 31 -4.87 8.37 -13.18
N GLY A 32 -4.35 7.20 -12.82
CA GLY A 32 -3.11 7.11 -12.07
C GLY A 32 -1.98 7.52 -13.02
N SER A 33 -1.14 8.47 -12.60
CA SER A 33 0.05 8.86 -13.34
C SER A 33 0.87 7.63 -13.72
N ALA A 34 1.07 7.44 -15.02
CA ALA A 34 1.88 6.37 -15.58
C ALA A 34 3.35 6.57 -15.16
N HIS A 35 3.76 5.82 -14.13
CA HIS A 35 5.14 5.35 -14.03
C HIS A 35 5.11 3.85 -14.24
N ASN A 36 5.83 3.38 -15.27
CA ASN A 36 5.99 1.98 -15.63
C ASN A 36 6.42 1.16 -14.41
N ALA A 37 5.49 0.41 -13.84
CA ALA A 37 5.76 -0.68 -12.90
C ALA A 37 5.21 -1.96 -13.54
N SER A 38 6.11 -2.89 -13.81
CA SER A 38 5.86 -4.22 -14.34
C SER A 38 4.70 -4.93 -13.62
N HIS A 39 3.87 -5.63 -14.38
CA HIS A 39 2.80 -6.52 -13.92
C HIS A 39 3.25 -7.45 -12.77
N SER A 40 2.94 -7.07 -11.54
CA SER A 40 2.62 -7.97 -10.44
C SER A 40 1.49 -7.32 -9.65
N SER A 41 0.54 -8.12 -9.18
CA SER A 41 -0.59 -7.68 -8.35
C SER A 41 -0.09 -7.20 -6.98
N HIS A 42 0.47 -6.00 -6.92
CA HIS A 42 0.84 -5.34 -5.68
C HIS A 42 -0.41 -4.72 -5.04
N VAL A 43 -1.02 -5.46 -4.11
CA VAL A 43 -1.84 -4.85 -3.06
C VAL A 43 -0.90 -4.01 -2.20
N ASP A 44 -1.24 -2.74 -1.97
CA ASP A 44 -0.51 -1.87 -1.04
C ASP A 44 -0.56 -2.51 0.37
N PRO A 45 0.58 -2.91 0.96
CA PRO A 45 0.63 -3.56 2.27
C PRO A 45 -0.05 -2.76 3.39
N LEU A 46 -0.16 -1.44 3.25
CA LEU A 46 -0.88 -0.56 4.19
C LEU A 46 -2.40 -0.58 4.01
N GLN A 47 -2.85 -0.79 2.77
CA GLN A 47 -4.26 -1.07 2.53
C GLN A 47 -4.62 -2.46 3.04
N ASP A 48 -3.71 -3.43 2.91
CA ASP A 48 -3.87 -4.79 3.39
C ASP A 48 -3.95 -4.85 4.92
N LEU A 49 -2.97 -4.34 5.68
CA LEU A 49 -3.07 -4.31 7.16
C LEU A 49 -4.30 -3.52 7.64
N GLY A 50 -4.54 -2.33 7.09
CA GLY A 50 -5.67 -1.49 7.51
C GLY A 50 -7.05 -2.01 7.09
N ARG A 51 -7.15 -2.92 6.11
CA ARG A 51 -8.40 -3.65 5.75
C ARG A 51 -8.51 -4.94 6.55
N LYS A 52 -7.45 -5.74 6.64
CA LYS A 52 -7.35 -6.94 7.48
C LYS A 52 -7.80 -6.70 8.90
N PHE A 53 -7.24 -5.71 9.59
CA PHE A 53 -7.62 -5.43 10.99
C PHE A 53 -9.05 -4.88 11.16
N LYS A 54 -9.72 -4.49 10.08
CA LYS A 54 -11.12 -4.08 10.13
C LYS A 54 -12.05 -5.27 9.84
N ASP A 55 -11.70 -6.10 8.88
CA ASP A 55 -12.53 -7.22 8.43
C ASP A 55 -12.34 -8.48 9.31
N LEU A 56 -11.18 -8.61 10.00
CA LEU A 56 -10.89 -9.67 10.98
C LEU A 56 -11.83 -9.66 12.20
N PHE A 57 -12.56 -8.56 12.44
CA PHE A 57 -13.29 -8.35 13.71
C PHE A 57 -14.72 -7.82 13.58
N THR A 58 -15.22 -7.60 12.36
CA THR A 58 -16.63 -7.24 12.13
C THR A 58 -17.52 -8.45 11.83
N ASN A 59 -17.07 -9.68 12.13
CA ASN A 59 -18.01 -10.79 12.17
C ASN A 59 -19.00 -10.50 13.31
N ASN A 60 -20.25 -10.23 12.94
CA ASN A 60 -21.38 -10.29 13.85
C ASN A 60 -21.45 -11.72 14.40
N ASP A 61 -20.73 -11.98 15.50
CA ASP A 61 -21.04 -13.10 16.37
C ASP A 61 -22.40 -12.77 17.03
N SER A 62 -23.49 -13.01 16.31
CA SER A 62 -24.88 -12.85 16.77
C SER A 62 -25.26 -13.86 17.86
N ALA A 63 -24.31 -14.65 18.36
CA ALA A 63 -24.53 -15.69 19.35
C ALA A 63 -24.45 -15.20 20.80
N SER A 64 -24.88 -13.96 21.14
CA SER A 64 -25.25 -13.62 22.53
C SER A 64 -25.97 -12.28 22.65
N ARG A 65 -27.24 -12.21 22.21
CA ARG A 65 -28.18 -11.16 22.62
C ARG A 65 -29.53 -11.76 23.03
N ASN A 66 -29.50 -12.71 23.96
CA ASN A 66 -30.69 -13.09 24.73
C ASN A 66 -30.35 -12.98 26.22
N GLY A 67 -30.88 -11.95 26.90
CA GLY A 67 -30.67 -11.77 28.33
C GLY A 67 -31.24 -10.48 28.91
N THR A 68 -32.53 -10.54 29.24
CA THR A 68 -33.23 -9.81 30.33
C THR A 68 -33.24 -8.27 30.35
N ARG A 69 -34.35 -7.72 29.82
CA ARG A 69 -35.00 -6.52 30.36
C ARG A 69 -35.21 -6.69 31.87
N ASN A 70 -34.71 -5.74 32.66
CA ASN A 70 -35.34 -5.38 33.93
C ASN A 70 -35.26 -3.86 34.15
N THR A 71 -36.42 -3.33 34.51
CA THR A 71 -36.76 -1.92 34.69
C THR A 71 -36.48 -1.40 36.11
N CYS A 72 -36.28 -0.08 36.18
CA CYS A 72 -36.53 0.86 37.30
C CYS A 72 -35.44 1.16 38.35
N GLY A 73 -35.27 2.48 38.60
CA GLY A 73 -34.76 3.05 39.86
C GLY A 73 -33.97 4.37 39.70
N HIS A 74 -34.57 5.49 40.09
CA HIS A 74 -34.03 6.87 40.02
C HIS A 74 -33.31 7.32 41.31
N LEU A 75 -32.29 8.21 41.16
CA LEU A 75 -31.79 9.30 42.06
C LEU A 75 -30.81 8.94 43.23
N PRO A 76 -30.05 9.89 43.82
CA PRO A 76 -28.95 10.70 43.25
C PRO A 76 -27.65 10.79 44.12
N GLU A 77 -26.55 11.25 43.50
CA GLU A 77 -25.42 12.06 43.99
C GLU A 77 -24.74 11.81 45.38
N GLN A 78 -23.43 11.49 45.39
CA GLN A 78 -22.42 12.15 46.25
C GLN A 78 -20.95 11.78 45.93
N THR A 79 -20.08 12.75 46.20
CA THR A 79 -18.67 12.97 45.81
C THR A 79 -17.60 12.23 46.64
N SER A 80 -16.55 11.66 46.01
CA SER A 80 -15.12 11.82 46.39
C SER A 80 -14.14 11.02 45.48
N PRO A 81 -12.87 11.45 45.32
CA PRO A 81 -11.97 10.99 44.26
C PRO A 81 -11.24 9.71 44.63
N ARG A 82 -11.52 8.60 43.93
CA ARG A 82 -10.73 7.37 44.02
C ARG A 82 -9.62 7.36 42.96
N LYS A 83 -8.40 7.07 43.42
CA LYS A 83 -7.21 6.72 42.62
C LYS A 83 -7.59 5.81 41.43
N PRO A 84 -6.94 5.95 40.26
CA PRO A 84 -7.18 5.03 39.15
C PRO A 84 -6.83 3.61 39.59
N LEU A 85 -7.86 2.75 39.65
CA LEU A 85 -7.68 1.32 39.80
C LEU A 85 -6.92 0.79 38.56
N PRO A 86 -6.06 -0.23 38.73
CA PRO A 86 -5.47 -0.92 37.59
C PRO A 86 -6.59 -1.46 36.71
N TYR A 87 -6.59 -1.05 35.45
CA TYR A 87 -7.59 -1.41 34.46
C TYR A 87 -7.73 -2.93 34.41
N LYS A 88 -8.91 -3.45 34.78
CA LYS A 88 -9.27 -4.86 34.57
C LYS A 88 -9.15 -5.15 33.08
N THR A 89 -8.35 -6.15 32.74
CA THR A 89 -8.32 -6.80 31.43
C THR A 89 -9.71 -7.35 31.15
N TYR A 90 -10.48 -6.62 30.35
CA TYR A 90 -11.78 -7.07 29.86
C TYR A 90 -11.54 -7.95 28.63
N SER A 91 -11.75 -9.25 28.77
CA SER A 91 -11.59 -10.29 27.73
C SER A 91 -12.86 -10.42 26.87
N GLY A 92 -13.24 -9.34 26.19
CA GLY A 92 -14.53 -9.19 25.52
C GLY A 92 -14.68 -9.87 24.16
N VAL A 93 -14.45 -11.18 24.06
CA VAL A 93 -15.10 -12.06 23.06
C VAL A 93 -15.29 -13.40 23.77
N GLU A 94 -16.54 -13.87 23.92
CA GLU A 94 -16.78 -15.24 24.36
C GLU A 94 -16.12 -16.17 23.34
N HIS A 95 -15.07 -16.87 23.78
CA HIS A 95 -14.39 -17.89 22.98
C HIS A 95 -14.68 -19.26 23.57
N PRO A 96 -14.63 -20.33 22.76
CA PRO A 96 -14.72 -21.69 23.29
C PRO A 96 -13.75 -21.91 24.47
N PRO A 97 -14.16 -22.63 25.53
CA PRO A 97 -13.41 -22.73 26.77
C PRO A 97 -12.06 -23.44 26.63
N HIS A 98 -11.87 -24.23 25.57
CA HIS A 98 -10.61 -24.90 25.26
C HIS A 98 -9.60 -24.01 24.55
N LEU A 99 -9.99 -22.81 24.13
CA LEU A 99 -9.09 -21.81 23.55
C LEU A 99 -8.57 -20.86 24.63
N ALA A 100 -7.27 -20.56 24.59
CA ALA A 100 -6.64 -19.57 25.44
C ALA A 100 -6.06 -18.44 24.57
N PRO A 101 -6.35 -17.16 24.85
CA PRO A 101 -5.77 -16.05 24.10
C PRO A 101 -4.26 -15.97 24.37
N SER A 102 -3.50 -15.60 23.33
CA SER A 102 -2.07 -15.33 23.47
C SER A 102 -1.80 -14.11 24.34
N SER A 103 -0.55 -13.91 24.76
CA SER A 103 -0.17 -12.76 25.60
C SER A 103 -0.41 -11.40 24.93
N SER A 104 -0.25 -11.32 23.61
CA SER A 104 -0.63 -10.14 22.83
C SER A 104 -2.14 -10.10 22.52
N GLY A 105 -2.82 -11.23 22.70
CA GLY A 105 -4.22 -11.43 22.40
C GLY A 105 -4.49 -11.53 20.90
N ASN A 106 -3.53 -11.74 20.01
CA ASN A 106 -3.77 -11.68 18.55
C ASN A 106 -4.20 -13.02 17.94
N PHE A 107 -4.05 -14.11 18.68
CA PHE A 107 -4.42 -15.47 18.27
C PHE A 107 -4.74 -16.30 19.52
N PHE A 108 -5.32 -17.47 19.34
CA PHE A 108 -5.56 -18.43 20.41
C PHE A 108 -4.66 -19.65 20.27
N THR A 109 -4.33 -20.24 21.42
CA THR A 109 -3.71 -21.54 21.54
C THR A 109 -4.69 -22.52 22.19
N THR A 110 -4.45 -23.81 22.02
CA THR A 110 -5.21 -24.86 22.68
C THR A 110 -4.29 -26.00 23.09
N SER A 111 -4.54 -26.59 24.26
CA SER A 111 -3.89 -27.81 24.69
C SER A 111 -4.50 -29.07 24.06
N SER A 112 -5.66 -28.92 23.41
CA SER A 112 -6.38 -29.97 22.70
C SER A 112 -6.49 -29.58 21.22
N PRO A 113 -5.50 -29.89 20.37
CA PRO A 113 -5.60 -29.67 18.94
C PRO A 113 -6.61 -30.64 18.30
N PRO A 114 -7.32 -30.25 17.22
CA PRO A 114 -8.31 -31.10 16.55
C PRO A 114 -7.77 -32.47 16.13
N SER A 115 -8.65 -33.48 16.22
CA SER A 115 -8.29 -34.87 15.91
C SER A 115 -7.92 -35.05 14.44
N CYS A 116 -8.59 -34.31 13.55
CA CYS A 116 -8.46 -34.31 12.08
C CYS A 116 -7.19 -33.64 11.53
N LEU A 117 -6.28 -33.20 12.40
CA LEU A 117 -4.95 -32.69 12.00
C LEU A 117 -3.90 -33.82 11.94
N PRO A 118 -2.89 -33.72 11.06
CA PRO A 118 -1.70 -34.56 11.07
C PRO A 118 -0.97 -34.52 12.42
N ALA A 119 -0.47 -35.67 12.88
CA ALA A 119 0.12 -35.83 14.22
C ALA A 119 1.36 -34.94 14.45
N ASP A 120 2.16 -34.73 13.42
CA ASP A 120 3.35 -33.86 13.40
C ASP A 120 3.02 -32.37 13.51
N GLN A 121 1.81 -31.96 13.11
CA GLN A 121 1.40 -30.55 13.09
C GLN A 121 0.64 -30.12 14.34
N LYS A 122 0.10 -31.06 15.12
CA LYS A 122 -0.72 -30.80 16.33
C LYS A 122 -0.02 -29.90 17.37
N ARG A 123 1.31 -30.01 17.52
CA ARG A 123 2.07 -29.26 18.54
C ARG A 123 2.13 -27.75 18.27
N ASN A 124 2.05 -27.36 17.01
CA ASN A 124 2.17 -25.96 16.60
C ASN A 124 0.81 -25.36 16.19
N TYR A 125 -0.28 -26.04 16.54
CA TYR A 125 -1.62 -25.59 16.19
C TYR A 125 -1.97 -24.28 16.89
N TYR A 126 -2.43 -23.31 16.11
CA TYR A 126 -2.91 -22.02 16.59
C TYR A 126 -4.17 -21.61 15.82
N VAL A 127 -4.97 -20.76 16.45
CA VAL A 127 -6.23 -20.28 15.90
C VAL A 127 -6.13 -18.78 15.72
N GLY A 128 -6.31 -18.27 14.50
CA GLY A 128 -6.32 -16.82 14.27
C GLY A 128 -7.41 -16.14 15.11
N ARG A 129 -7.17 -14.90 15.58
CA ARG A 129 -8.21 -14.20 16.35
C ARG A 129 -9.36 -13.77 15.45
N GLY A 130 -9.12 -13.42 14.20
CA GLY A 130 -10.17 -13.07 13.26
C GLY A 130 -10.41 -14.13 12.20
N CYS A 131 -11.56 -14.05 11.52
CA CYS A 131 -11.76 -14.76 10.27
C CYS A 131 -11.21 -13.89 9.13
N PRO A 132 -10.36 -14.41 8.22
CA PRO A 132 -9.88 -13.63 7.09
C PRO A 132 -10.93 -13.39 6.00
N SER A 133 -12.14 -13.95 6.13
CA SER A 133 -13.36 -13.63 5.35
C SER A 133 -13.14 -13.34 3.85
N GLY A 134 -12.49 -14.26 3.14
CA GLY A 134 -12.26 -14.18 1.70
C GLY A 134 -10.95 -13.51 1.26
N GLU A 135 -10.20 -12.91 2.19
CA GLU A 135 -8.85 -12.41 1.97
C GLU A 135 -7.80 -13.51 2.07
N ASN A 136 -6.70 -13.34 1.33
CA ASN A 136 -5.58 -14.26 1.38
C ASN A 136 -4.69 -13.96 2.60
N LEU A 137 -4.40 -14.98 3.40
CA LEU A 137 -3.39 -14.88 4.44
C LEU A 137 -1.99 -14.76 3.83
N LEU A 138 -1.11 -13.97 4.46
CA LEU A 138 0.26 -13.74 3.99
C LEU A 138 1.25 -14.82 4.43
N HIS A 139 0.79 -15.75 5.25
CA HIS A 139 1.59 -16.77 5.92
C HIS A 139 0.85 -18.10 5.91
N ASP A 140 1.62 -19.14 6.19
CA ASP A 140 1.11 -20.50 6.33
C ASP A 140 0.18 -20.57 7.53
N ALA A 141 -0.99 -21.15 7.30
CA ALA A 141 -2.05 -21.22 8.30
C ALA A 141 -2.74 -22.57 8.27
N PHE A 142 -3.42 -22.90 9.36
CA PHE A 142 -4.21 -24.10 9.44
C PHE A 142 -5.53 -23.91 8.72
N TRP A 143 -5.71 -24.70 7.67
CA TRP A 143 -6.91 -24.72 6.84
C TRP A 143 -7.63 -26.06 7.01
N PHE A 144 -8.96 -25.98 7.03
CA PHE A 144 -9.87 -27.11 7.13
C PHE A 144 -10.72 -27.20 5.87
N ARG A 145 -11.04 -28.42 5.45
CA ARG A 145 -11.78 -28.72 4.22
C ARG A 145 -12.73 -29.88 4.46
N HIS A 146 -13.92 -29.80 3.88
CA HIS A 146 -14.84 -30.94 3.84
C HIS A 146 -14.22 -32.03 2.96
N ILE A 147 -14.30 -33.30 3.37
CA ILE A 147 -13.67 -34.44 2.67
C ILE A 147 -14.12 -34.57 1.21
N ASP A 148 -15.42 -34.37 0.94
CA ASP A 148 -15.99 -34.44 -0.42
C ASP A 148 -15.75 -33.17 -1.26
N VAL A 149 -15.41 -32.03 -0.64
CA VAL A 149 -15.30 -30.74 -1.33
C VAL A 149 -13.98 -30.06 -0.98
N PRO A 150 -12.84 -30.62 -1.44
CA PRO A 150 -11.53 -30.10 -1.11
C PRO A 150 -11.29 -28.71 -1.70
N GLY A 151 -12.09 -28.22 -2.64
CA GLY A 151 -12.00 -26.86 -3.16
C GLY A 151 -12.46 -25.78 -2.17
N PHE A 152 -13.16 -26.12 -1.09
CA PHE A 152 -13.69 -25.16 -0.13
C PHE A 152 -12.85 -25.06 1.15
N SER A 153 -12.26 -23.88 1.38
CA SER A 153 -11.34 -23.63 2.49
C SER A 153 -11.99 -22.91 3.68
N ILE A 154 -11.69 -23.42 4.88
CA ILE A 154 -12.21 -22.97 6.18
C ILE A 154 -11.02 -22.61 7.07
N CYS A 155 -11.02 -21.42 7.66
CA CYS A 155 -9.93 -21.03 8.58
C CYS A 155 -10.07 -21.73 9.93
N SER A 156 -8.98 -21.77 10.70
CA SER A 156 -8.98 -22.33 12.04
C SER A 156 -10.02 -21.69 12.97
N ARG A 157 -10.26 -20.37 12.90
CA ARG A 157 -11.32 -19.72 13.70
C ARG A 157 -12.70 -20.29 13.40
N CYS A 158 -13.11 -20.31 12.13
CA CYS A 158 -14.44 -20.81 11.77
C CYS A 158 -14.61 -22.29 12.11
N PHE A 159 -13.56 -23.09 11.96
CA PHE A 159 -13.59 -24.49 12.38
C PHE A 159 -13.82 -24.61 13.89
N GLU A 160 -13.02 -23.91 14.69
CA GLU A 160 -13.07 -23.99 16.15
C GLU A 160 -14.35 -23.43 16.77
N PHE A 161 -14.94 -22.40 16.16
CA PHE A 161 -16.14 -21.74 16.68
C PHE A 161 -17.45 -22.38 16.20
N HIS A 162 -17.48 -22.97 14.99
CA HIS A 162 -18.73 -23.46 14.41
C HIS A 162 -18.75 -24.98 14.18
N ILE A 163 -17.62 -25.59 13.81
CA ILE A 163 -17.58 -26.99 13.35
C ILE A 163 -17.13 -27.93 14.46
N ARG A 164 -16.16 -27.51 15.27
CA ARG A 164 -15.60 -28.33 16.33
C ARG A 164 -16.66 -28.70 17.37
N ASN A 165 -16.64 -29.95 17.80
CA ASN A 165 -17.63 -30.59 18.67
C ASN A 165 -19.06 -30.68 18.08
N SER A 166 -19.25 -30.38 16.79
CA SER A 166 -20.51 -30.67 16.11
C SER A 166 -20.58 -32.12 15.64
N ILE A 167 -21.78 -32.60 15.30
CA ILE A 167 -21.99 -33.93 14.73
C ILE A 167 -21.26 -34.15 13.39
N PHE A 168 -20.88 -33.07 12.70
CA PHE A 168 -20.23 -33.11 11.40
C PHE A 168 -18.70 -32.93 11.49
N GLU A 169 -18.10 -32.84 12.68
CA GLU A 169 -16.65 -32.58 12.81
C GLU A 169 -15.80 -33.56 12.00
N LEU A 170 -16.18 -34.84 11.97
CA LEU A 170 -15.45 -35.91 11.30
C LEU A 170 -15.55 -35.86 9.77
N ASP A 171 -16.44 -35.02 9.21
CA ASP A 171 -16.55 -34.80 7.76
C ASP A 171 -15.49 -33.81 7.24
N PHE A 172 -14.63 -33.29 8.13
CA PHE A 172 -13.60 -32.33 7.80
C PHE A 172 -12.20 -32.87 8.10
N SER A 173 -11.25 -32.49 7.24
CA SER A 173 -9.82 -32.70 7.43
C SER A 173 -9.10 -31.35 7.51
N GLY A 174 -8.06 -31.27 8.33
CA GLY A 174 -7.28 -30.05 8.49
C GLY A 174 -5.80 -30.28 8.28
N LYS A 175 -5.08 -29.26 7.81
CA LYS A 175 -3.61 -29.26 7.75
C LYS A 175 -3.07 -27.84 7.65
N LEU A 176 -1.79 -27.67 7.96
CA LEU A 176 -1.04 -26.47 7.63
C LEU A 176 -0.86 -26.39 6.11
N GLU A 177 -1.30 -25.29 5.50
CA GLU A 177 -1.12 -25.04 4.07
C GLU A 177 -0.43 -23.69 3.83
N PRO A 178 0.26 -23.54 2.69
CA PRO A 178 0.93 -22.30 2.35
C PRO A 178 -0.01 -21.09 2.23
N GLY A 179 0.44 -19.95 2.75
CA GLY A 179 -0.19 -18.65 2.54
C GLY A 179 -0.12 -18.17 1.08
N LEU A 180 -0.72 -17.02 0.78
CA LEU A 180 -0.69 -16.32 -0.52
C LEU A 180 -1.21 -17.12 -1.72
N THR A 181 -1.82 -18.28 -1.48
CA THR A 181 -2.47 -19.09 -2.51
C THR A 181 -3.93 -18.67 -2.68
N ASP A 182 -4.55 -18.96 -3.83
CA ASP A 182 -5.99 -18.72 -4.00
C ASP A 182 -6.85 -19.56 -3.04
N SER A 183 -6.28 -20.63 -2.48
CA SER A 183 -6.83 -21.48 -1.43
C SER A 183 -6.66 -20.93 0.00
N ALA A 184 -5.78 -19.95 0.23
CA ALA A 184 -5.47 -19.41 1.55
C ALA A 184 -6.46 -18.33 2.02
N ARG A 185 -7.76 -18.56 1.80
CA ARG A 185 -8.86 -17.66 2.21
C ARG A 185 -9.97 -18.43 2.89
N CYS A 186 -10.66 -17.82 3.85
CA CYS A 186 -11.84 -18.46 4.43
C CYS A 186 -13.09 -18.18 3.61
N MET A 187 -13.79 -19.23 3.16
CA MET A 187 -15.10 -19.11 2.50
C MET A 187 -16.28 -19.44 3.42
N PHE A 188 -16.00 -19.92 4.64
CA PHE A 188 -17.01 -20.25 5.63
C PHE A 188 -17.49 -19.03 6.42
N GLY A 189 -16.63 -18.08 6.75
CA GLY A 189 -16.95 -16.96 7.65
C GLY A 189 -17.84 -15.87 7.07
N VAL A 190 -18.68 -16.19 6.07
CA VAL A 190 -19.66 -15.25 5.49
C VAL A 190 -21.02 -15.44 6.16
N THR A 191 -21.77 -14.35 6.33
CA THR A 191 -23.06 -14.30 7.05
C THR A 191 -24.03 -15.39 6.63
N ARG A 192 -24.19 -15.66 5.32
CA ARG A 192 -25.08 -16.73 4.85
C ARG A 192 -24.71 -18.12 5.40
N MET A 193 -23.41 -18.41 5.53
CA MET A 193 -22.95 -19.67 6.08
C MET A 193 -23.10 -19.70 7.60
N THR A 194 -22.59 -18.67 8.29
CA THR A 194 -22.52 -18.66 9.77
C THR A 194 -23.89 -18.49 10.42
N ASP A 195 -24.81 -17.75 9.80
CA ASP A 195 -26.04 -17.29 10.45
C ASP A 195 -27.29 -18.01 9.93
N GLN A 196 -27.19 -18.68 8.76
CA GLN A 196 -28.35 -19.34 8.12
C GLN A 196 -28.08 -20.82 7.86
N LEU A 197 -27.16 -21.14 6.94
CA LEU A 197 -26.99 -22.50 6.45
C LEU A 197 -26.43 -23.45 7.52
N TRP A 198 -25.42 -23.00 8.27
CA TRP A 198 -24.81 -23.83 9.30
C TRP A 198 -25.73 -24.06 10.51
N PRO A 199 -26.36 -23.04 11.12
CA PRO A 199 -27.33 -23.25 12.19
C PRO A 199 -28.48 -24.18 11.79
N GLU A 200 -29.01 -24.04 10.56
CA GLU A 200 -30.04 -24.92 10.03
C GLU A 200 -29.56 -26.37 9.99
N ALA A 201 -28.38 -26.63 9.39
CA ALA A 201 -27.80 -27.98 9.31
C ALA A 201 -27.58 -28.64 10.68
N ILE A 202 -27.15 -27.86 11.67
CA ILE A 202 -27.01 -28.36 13.05
C ILE A 202 -28.39 -28.72 13.64
N SER A 203 -29.40 -27.88 13.41
CA SER A 203 -30.74 -28.10 13.97
C SER A 203 -31.48 -29.29 13.34
N THR A 204 -31.32 -29.49 12.04
CA THR A 204 -31.97 -30.57 11.27
C THR A 204 -31.14 -31.85 11.25
N GLN A 205 -29.87 -31.77 11.67
CA GLN A 205 -28.86 -32.82 11.51
C GLN A 205 -28.66 -33.25 10.04
N ASP A 206 -28.86 -32.33 9.10
CA ASP A 206 -28.70 -32.55 7.67
C ASP A 206 -27.71 -31.55 7.04
N LEU A 207 -26.60 -32.05 6.49
CA LEU A 207 -25.55 -31.24 5.86
C LEU A 207 -25.82 -30.97 4.38
N GLN A 208 -26.88 -31.50 3.76
CA GLN A 208 -27.06 -31.49 2.31
C GLN A 208 -27.13 -30.09 1.70
N THR A 209 -27.84 -29.16 2.35
CA THR A 209 -27.94 -27.75 1.90
C THR A 209 -26.57 -27.05 2.00
N VAL A 210 -25.83 -27.31 3.08
CA VAL A 210 -24.46 -26.79 3.26
C VAL A 210 -23.53 -27.37 2.19
N LYS A 211 -23.54 -28.69 1.95
CA LYS A 211 -22.74 -29.34 0.91
C LYS A 211 -23.01 -28.72 -0.46
N SER A 212 -24.28 -28.56 -0.83
CA SER A 212 -24.69 -27.96 -2.11
C SER A 212 -24.15 -26.54 -2.27
N TYR A 213 -24.21 -25.72 -1.22
CA TYR A 213 -23.64 -24.38 -1.23
C TYR A 213 -22.11 -24.38 -1.33
N VAL A 214 -21.44 -25.23 -0.55
CA VAL A 214 -19.98 -25.38 -0.49
C VAL A 214 -19.42 -25.81 -1.85
N GLU A 215 -20.06 -26.77 -2.53
CA GLU A 215 -19.72 -27.21 -3.89
C GLU A 215 -19.87 -26.11 -4.93
N ALA A 216 -20.98 -25.35 -4.88
CA ALA A 216 -21.20 -24.23 -5.77
C ALA A 216 -20.16 -23.12 -5.54
N ARG A 217 -19.89 -22.79 -4.27
CA ARG A 217 -18.96 -21.72 -3.90
C ARG A 217 -17.52 -22.03 -4.26
N ALA A 218 -17.09 -23.29 -4.16
CA ALA A 218 -15.76 -23.72 -4.57
C ALA A 218 -15.49 -23.50 -6.08
N LYS A 219 -16.53 -23.47 -6.92
CA LYS A 219 -16.42 -23.26 -8.37
C LYS A 219 -16.55 -21.78 -8.77
N MET A 220 -17.05 -20.92 -7.88
CA MET A 220 -17.26 -19.50 -8.16
C MET A 220 -15.97 -18.68 -8.03
N PRO A 221 -15.68 -17.78 -8.99
CA PRO A 221 -14.57 -16.83 -8.86
C PRO A 221 -14.72 -15.95 -7.62
N ASN A 222 -13.61 -15.67 -6.96
CA ASN A 222 -13.61 -14.85 -5.76
C ASN A 222 -13.83 -13.36 -6.08
N CYS A 223 -14.44 -12.65 -5.15
CA CYS A 223 -14.58 -11.20 -5.23
C CYS A 223 -13.19 -10.54 -5.21
N ARG A 224 -12.93 -9.60 -6.12
CA ARG A 224 -11.73 -8.74 -6.13
C ARG A 224 -11.95 -7.39 -5.41
N GLY A 225 -13.10 -7.25 -4.74
CA GLY A 225 -13.48 -6.07 -3.98
C GLY A 225 -13.45 -4.79 -4.82
N MET A 226 -12.98 -3.71 -4.18
CA MET A 226 -12.84 -2.40 -4.80
C MET A 226 -11.72 -2.30 -5.84
N ALA A 227 -10.79 -3.27 -5.90
CA ALA A 227 -9.74 -3.28 -6.93
C ALA A 227 -10.31 -3.61 -8.32
N GLY A 228 -11.44 -4.31 -8.35
CA GLY A 228 -12.14 -4.69 -9.56
C GLY A 228 -11.48 -5.80 -10.37
N VAL A 229 -12.15 -6.14 -11.46
CA VAL A 229 -11.76 -7.18 -12.42
C VAL A 229 -11.73 -6.54 -13.80
N SER A 230 -10.68 -6.83 -14.57
CA SER A 230 -10.47 -6.30 -15.93
C SER A 230 -10.06 -7.40 -16.90
N GLY A 231 -10.18 -7.12 -18.21
CA GLY A 231 -9.69 -8.04 -19.26
C GLY A 231 -10.50 -9.33 -19.36
N ALA A 232 -9.82 -10.41 -19.77
CA ALA A 232 -10.47 -11.71 -19.99
C ALA A 232 -11.09 -12.31 -18.71
N ALA A 233 -10.55 -12.00 -17.53
CA ALA A 233 -11.08 -12.49 -16.25
C ALA A 233 -12.45 -11.87 -15.89
N LEU A 234 -12.80 -10.73 -16.49
CA LEU A 234 -14.09 -10.08 -16.33
C LEU A 234 -15.18 -10.78 -17.16
N VAL A 235 -14.79 -11.33 -18.31
CA VAL A 235 -15.68 -12.03 -19.24
C VAL A 235 -16.02 -13.41 -18.69
N GLY A 236 -17.29 -13.62 -18.34
CA GLY A 236 -17.79 -14.88 -17.76
C GLY A 236 -18.12 -14.82 -16.28
N MET A 237 -17.86 -13.70 -15.60
CA MET A 237 -18.39 -13.46 -14.25
C MET A 237 -19.83 -12.97 -14.31
N LYS A 238 -20.69 -13.50 -13.43
CA LYS A 238 -22.04 -12.96 -13.25
C LYS A 238 -22.00 -11.75 -12.32
N TRP A 239 -22.76 -10.73 -12.69
CA TRP A 239 -22.92 -9.50 -11.94
C TRP A 239 -24.41 -9.27 -11.68
N TYR A 240 -24.72 -8.66 -10.55
CA TYR A 240 -26.07 -8.39 -10.10
C TYR A 240 -26.24 -6.91 -9.85
N GLN A 241 -27.42 -6.39 -10.19
CA GLN A 241 -27.81 -4.99 -10.03
C GLN A 241 -29.04 -4.88 -9.15
N ALA A 242 -29.25 -3.69 -8.59
CA ALA A 242 -30.51 -3.37 -7.93
C ALA A 242 -31.64 -3.27 -8.97
N ARG A 243 -32.80 -3.87 -8.68
CA ARG A 243 -33.95 -3.85 -9.58
C ARG A 243 -34.43 -2.43 -9.83
N HIS A 244 -34.96 -2.22 -11.03
CA HIS A 244 -35.50 -0.93 -11.47
C HIS A 244 -34.49 0.23 -11.37
N ASP A 245 -33.20 -0.09 -11.43
CA ASP A 245 -32.11 0.89 -11.29
C ASP A 245 -32.21 1.72 -10.00
N ALA A 246 -32.71 1.10 -8.91
CA ALA A 246 -32.91 1.80 -7.63
C ALA A 246 -31.61 2.39 -7.06
N ILE A 247 -30.46 1.83 -7.44
CA ILE A 247 -29.12 2.36 -7.13
C ILE A 247 -28.33 2.43 -8.44
N PRO A 248 -28.32 3.59 -9.12
CA PRO A 248 -27.71 3.72 -10.44
C PRO A 248 -26.25 3.32 -10.48
N GLY A 249 -25.93 2.38 -11.37
CA GLY A 249 -24.56 1.88 -11.59
C GLY A 249 -24.03 0.94 -10.52
N PHE A 250 -24.85 0.50 -9.56
CA PHE A 250 -24.46 -0.48 -8.55
C PHE A 250 -24.25 -1.86 -9.17
N VAL A 251 -23.12 -2.49 -8.82
CA VAL A 251 -22.83 -3.88 -9.22
C VAL A 251 -22.32 -4.72 -8.04
N ALA A 252 -22.88 -5.92 -7.91
CA ALA A 252 -22.38 -6.97 -7.01
C ALA A 252 -21.93 -8.20 -7.80
N CYS A 253 -20.73 -8.71 -7.53
CA CYS A 253 -20.24 -9.93 -8.17
C CYS A 253 -20.97 -11.17 -7.63
N GLU A 254 -20.97 -12.25 -8.40
CA GLU A 254 -21.64 -13.51 -8.05
C GLU A 254 -21.28 -14.04 -6.65
N ALA A 255 -20.01 -13.91 -6.25
CA ALA A 255 -19.55 -14.34 -4.93
C ALA A 255 -20.20 -13.53 -3.80
N CYS A 256 -20.23 -12.20 -3.91
CA CYS A 256 -20.83 -11.36 -2.88
C CYS A 256 -22.37 -11.43 -2.90
N TYR A 257 -22.98 -11.58 -4.07
CA TYR A 257 -24.41 -11.83 -4.18
C TYR A 257 -24.79 -13.09 -3.39
N ASN A 258 -24.06 -14.20 -3.62
CA ASN A 258 -24.33 -15.44 -2.91
C ASN A 258 -23.98 -15.39 -1.42
N ALA A 259 -22.96 -14.64 -1.02
CA ALA A 259 -22.49 -14.60 0.37
C ALA A 259 -23.31 -13.67 1.27
N PHE A 260 -23.83 -12.56 0.73
CA PHE A 260 -24.46 -11.50 1.51
C PHE A 260 -25.91 -11.23 1.11
N ILE A 261 -26.27 -11.33 -0.18
CA ILE A 261 -27.59 -10.92 -0.67
C ILE A 261 -28.60 -12.06 -0.60
N VAL A 262 -28.22 -13.26 -1.03
CA VAL A 262 -29.10 -14.43 -0.99
C VAL A 262 -29.41 -14.82 0.46
N GLY A 263 -30.69 -15.06 0.75
CA GLY A 263 -31.19 -15.34 2.10
C GLY A 263 -31.44 -14.09 2.95
N SER A 264 -31.15 -12.89 2.45
CA SER A 264 -31.55 -11.64 3.10
C SER A 264 -32.96 -11.22 2.69
N SER A 265 -33.58 -10.34 3.48
CA SER A 265 -34.85 -9.67 3.13
C SER A 265 -34.78 -8.92 1.78
N PHE A 266 -33.58 -8.49 1.38
CA PHE A 266 -33.35 -7.73 0.15
C PHE A 266 -33.11 -8.59 -1.09
N GLU A 267 -33.03 -9.93 -0.99
CA GLU A 267 -32.73 -10.79 -2.15
C GLU A 267 -33.62 -10.47 -3.37
N ARG A 268 -34.92 -10.28 -3.13
CA ARG A 268 -35.91 -9.98 -4.17
C ARG A 268 -35.76 -8.60 -4.80
N ARG A 269 -34.91 -7.74 -4.24
CA ARG A 269 -34.61 -6.39 -4.75
C ARG A 269 -33.44 -6.36 -5.73
N PHE A 270 -32.81 -7.51 -5.99
CA PHE A 270 -31.72 -7.65 -6.96
C PHE A 270 -32.13 -8.54 -8.15
N ASN A 271 -31.45 -8.36 -9.28
CA ASN A 271 -31.53 -9.21 -10.46
C ASN A 271 -30.17 -9.31 -11.14
N LEU A 272 -30.02 -10.31 -12.02
CA LEU A 272 -28.84 -10.40 -12.87
C LEU A 272 -28.70 -9.11 -13.70
N HIS A 273 -27.47 -8.62 -13.82
CA HIS A 273 -27.15 -7.45 -14.61
C HIS A 273 -27.31 -7.77 -16.09
N ASP A 274 -28.03 -6.92 -16.82
CA ASP A 274 -28.39 -7.20 -18.23
C ASP A 274 -27.21 -7.01 -19.18
N HIS A 275 -26.29 -6.11 -18.84
CA HIS A 275 -25.05 -5.87 -19.59
C HIS A 275 -23.96 -6.89 -19.24
N ILE A 276 -23.33 -7.46 -20.26
CA ILE A 276 -22.12 -8.28 -20.13
C ILE A 276 -20.90 -7.36 -20.31
N PRO A 277 -20.03 -7.22 -19.30
CA PRO A 277 -18.85 -6.37 -19.43
C PRO A 277 -17.91 -6.80 -20.56
N THR A 278 -17.31 -5.81 -21.21
CA THR A 278 -16.33 -6.01 -22.28
C THR A 278 -14.90 -6.04 -21.74
N GLN A 279 -13.94 -6.58 -22.51
CA GLN A 279 -12.55 -6.79 -22.05
C GLN A 279 -11.79 -5.47 -21.75
N ASP A 280 -12.22 -4.36 -22.32
CA ASP A 280 -11.68 -3.01 -22.09
C ASP A 280 -12.21 -2.34 -20.82
N GLN A 281 -13.20 -2.94 -20.15
CA GLN A 281 -13.80 -2.41 -18.94
C GLN A 281 -13.12 -2.95 -17.67
N THR A 282 -13.33 -2.24 -16.56
CA THR A 282 -12.99 -2.70 -15.20
C THR A 282 -14.21 -2.51 -14.31
N TRP A 283 -14.71 -3.59 -13.71
CA TRP A 283 -15.85 -3.55 -12.79
C TRP A 283 -15.38 -3.89 -11.38
N ALA A 284 -15.82 -3.11 -10.40
CA ALA A 284 -15.50 -3.29 -8.98
C ALA A 284 -16.78 -3.60 -8.20
N CYS A 285 -16.69 -4.50 -7.23
CA CYS A 285 -17.86 -4.97 -6.49
C CYS A 285 -18.26 -3.93 -5.42
N ASP A 286 -19.41 -3.29 -5.58
CA ASP A 286 -19.85 -2.19 -4.69
C ASP A 286 -20.25 -2.69 -3.31
N ILE A 287 -20.86 -3.87 -3.20
CA ILE A 287 -21.20 -4.45 -1.89
C ILE A 287 -19.94 -4.76 -1.05
N ALA A 288 -18.78 -4.91 -1.68
CA ALA A 288 -17.50 -5.07 -1.00
C ALA A 288 -16.93 -3.73 -0.48
N VAL A 289 -17.59 -2.60 -0.73
CA VAL A 289 -17.28 -1.33 -0.06
C VAL A 289 -17.68 -1.47 1.40
N PRO A 290 -16.75 -1.26 2.36
CA PRO A 290 -17.02 -1.62 3.75
C PRO A 290 -18.22 -0.91 4.39
N TYR A 291 -18.49 0.34 4.03
CA TYR A 291 -19.69 1.04 4.50
C TYR A 291 -20.97 0.36 4.00
N LEU A 292 -20.98 -0.06 2.72
CA LEU A 292 -22.14 -0.70 2.12
C LEU A 292 -22.36 -2.11 2.67
N MET A 293 -21.30 -2.84 2.97
CA MET A 293 -21.41 -4.12 3.66
C MET A 293 -22.07 -3.98 5.04
N ARG A 294 -21.65 -2.99 5.85
CA ARG A 294 -22.28 -2.72 7.16
C ARG A 294 -23.72 -2.21 7.03
N ALA A 295 -23.95 -1.26 6.11
CA ALA A 295 -25.29 -0.73 5.86
C ALA A 295 -26.24 -1.81 5.34
N PHE A 296 -25.75 -2.74 4.51
CA PHE A 296 -26.53 -3.88 4.06
C PHE A 296 -26.91 -4.78 5.23
N ALA A 297 -25.94 -5.16 6.08
CA ALA A 297 -26.20 -5.98 7.26
C ALA A 297 -27.25 -5.34 8.18
N GLU A 298 -27.05 -4.08 8.57
CA GLU A 298 -27.96 -3.38 9.49
C GLU A 298 -29.36 -3.16 8.93
N TYR A 299 -29.49 -2.73 7.65
CA TYR A 299 -30.80 -2.40 7.10
C TYR A 299 -31.56 -3.60 6.55
N SER A 300 -30.88 -4.67 6.16
CA SER A 300 -31.56 -5.91 5.74
C SER A 300 -32.20 -6.65 6.92
N GLU A 301 -31.62 -6.59 8.12
CA GLU A 301 -32.21 -7.18 9.34
C GLU A 301 -33.61 -6.63 9.65
N VAL A 302 -33.86 -5.37 9.33
CA VAL A 302 -35.15 -4.68 9.58
C VAL A 302 -35.95 -4.41 8.29
N ASP A 303 -35.55 -4.99 7.17
CA ASP A 303 -36.14 -4.80 5.83
C ASP A 303 -36.31 -3.32 5.40
N ASP A 304 -35.35 -2.45 5.77
CA ASP A 304 -35.39 -1.02 5.43
C ASP A 304 -34.64 -0.73 4.12
N TRP A 305 -35.25 -1.17 3.01
CA TRP A 305 -34.68 -1.01 1.66
C TRP A 305 -34.36 0.46 1.32
N SER A 306 -35.21 1.39 1.75
CA SER A 306 -35.08 2.81 1.43
C SER A 306 -33.81 3.41 2.06
N LYS A 307 -33.49 3.05 3.31
CA LYS A 307 -32.24 3.49 3.95
C LYS A 307 -31.00 2.91 3.28
N PHE A 308 -31.05 1.64 2.87
CA PHE A 308 -29.94 1.03 2.15
C PHE A 308 -29.68 1.73 0.81
N VAL A 309 -30.74 1.99 0.02
CA VAL A 309 -30.63 2.74 -1.24
C VAL A 309 -30.05 4.13 -1.03
N ALA A 310 -30.50 4.86 -0.01
CA ALA A 310 -29.97 6.18 0.32
C ALA A 310 -28.49 6.13 0.73
N ALA A 311 -28.10 5.14 1.54
CA ALA A 311 -26.72 4.92 1.95
C ALA A 311 -25.80 4.59 0.76
N ALA A 312 -26.25 3.72 -0.14
CA ALA A 312 -25.53 3.32 -1.34
C ALA A 312 -25.32 4.51 -2.29
N ASN A 313 -26.39 5.22 -2.65
CA ASN A 313 -26.30 6.40 -3.52
C ASN A 313 -25.40 7.48 -2.91
N SER A 314 -25.53 7.74 -1.60
CA SER A 314 -24.66 8.69 -0.90
C SER A 314 -23.19 8.30 -1.03
N ARG A 315 -22.82 7.07 -0.65
CA ARG A 315 -21.42 6.65 -0.64
C ARG A 315 -20.81 6.53 -2.05
N LEU A 316 -21.54 5.99 -3.02
CA LEU A 316 -21.03 5.77 -4.39
C LEU A 316 -20.88 7.07 -5.20
N SER A 317 -21.52 8.16 -4.75
CA SER A 317 -21.34 9.50 -5.30
C SER A 317 -20.06 10.20 -4.82
N LYS A 318 -19.44 9.73 -3.71
CA LYS A 318 -18.28 10.40 -3.10
C LYS A 318 -16.95 10.00 -3.75
N PRO A 319 -15.99 10.94 -3.88
CA PRO A 319 -14.66 10.62 -4.39
C PRO A 319 -13.89 9.73 -3.40
N PRO A 320 -12.86 9.00 -3.85
CA PRO A 320 -11.95 8.30 -2.95
C PRO A 320 -11.19 9.28 -2.03
N CYS A 321 -10.68 8.75 -0.92
CA CYS A 321 -9.75 9.50 -0.08
C CYS A 321 -8.47 9.82 -0.86
N ALA A 322 -7.96 11.05 -0.75
CA ALA A 322 -6.72 11.47 -1.40
C ALA A 322 -5.44 10.88 -0.77
N GLY A 323 -5.60 10.07 0.28
CA GLY A 323 -4.49 9.47 1.01
C GLY A 323 -3.63 10.54 1.69
N PHE A 324 -2.32 10.40 1.57
CA PHE A 324 -1.33 11.30 2.17
C PHE A 324 -1.16 12.63 1.41
N ASN A 325 -1.89 12.81 0.31
CA ASN A 325 -1.86 14.05 -0.46
C ASN A 325 -2.68 15.14 0.22
N THR A 326 -2.16 16.36 0.23
CA THR A 326 -2.91 17.53 0.66
C THR A 326 -3.98 17.89 -0.35
N VAL A 327 -5.19 18.11 0.14
CA VAL A 327 -6.32 18.57 -0.68
C VAL A 327 -6.96 19.80 -0.06
N SER A 328 -7.63 20.58 -0.91
CA SER A 328 -8.43 21.71 -0.49
C SER A 328 -9.50 21.30 0.53
N SER A 329 -9.61 22.09 1.60
CA SER A 329 -10.69 22.01 2.59
C SER A 329 -12.09 22.09 1.98
N ASN A 330 -12.26 22.70 0.80
CA ASN A 330 -13.55 22.81 0.11
C ASN A 330 -13.83 21.66 -0.88
N SER A 331 -12.86 20.79 -1.14
CA SER A 331 -13.01 19.71 -2.14
C SER A 331 -13.99 18.60 -1.72
N ARG A 332 -14.32 18.53 -0.42
CA ARG A 332 -15.10 17.46 0.21
C ARG A 332 -15.57 17.89 1.60
N GLU A 333 -16.52 17.17 2.15
CA GLU A 333 -16.89 17.33 3.55
C GLU A 333 -15.85 16.71 4.48
N TRP A 334 -15.72 17.32 5.67
CA TRP A 334 -14.80 16.87 6.70
C TRP A 334 -15.54 16.62 8.00
N TYR A 335 -15.06 15.64 8.75
CA TYR A 335 -15.64 15.15 9.98
C TYR A 335 -14.61 15.22 11.09
N GLY A 336 -15.04 15.53 12.30
CA GLY A 336 -14.19 15.59 13.47
C GLY A 336 -14.94 15.20 14.73
N LEU A 337 -14.21 15.07 15.83
CA LEU A 337 -14.79 14.74 17.11
C LEU A 337 -15.70 15.85 17.63
N THR A 338 -16.83 15.45 18.21
CA THR A 338 -17.82 16.37 18.81
C THR A 338 -17.29 17.01 20.09
N SER A 339 -16.44 16.30 20.83
CA SER A 339 -15.91 16.73 22.11
C SER A 339 -14.54 16.08 22.38
N GLY A 340 -13.58 16.85 22.87
CA GLY A 340 -12.30 16.33 23.37
C GLY A 340 -11.09 17.10 22.84
N ASN A 341 -9.95 16.91 23.52
CA ASN A 341 -8.67 17.55 23.21
C ASN A 341 -7.95 16.96 21.98
N VAL A 342 -8.66 16.21 21.13
CA VAL A 342 -8.06 15.51 19.99
C VAL A 342 -8.56 16.13 18.67
N GLY A 343 -7.69 16.90 18.02
CA GLY A 343 -8.01 17.73 16.87
C GLY A 343 -8.05 17.01 15.52
N LEU A 344 -8.56 15.79 15.44
CA LEU A 344 -8.57 15.01 14.19
C LEU A 344 -9.56 15.56 13.16
N VAL A 345 -9.25 15.29 11.89
CA VAL A 345 -10.07 15.60 10.72
C VAL A 345 -10.06 14.42 9.75
N LEU A 346 -11.25 13.91 9.44
CA LEU A 346 -11.48 12.80 8.52
C LEU A 346 -12.24 13.31 7.29
N CYS A 347 -11.88 12.84 6.09
CA CYS A 347 -12.71 13.10 4.93
C CYS A 347 -14.01 12.29 5.00
N GLU A 348 -15.08 12.78 4.35
CA GLU A 348 -16.39 12.11 4.29
C GLU A 348 -16.29 10.61 3.92
N THR A 349 -15.43 10.27 2.97
CA THR A 349 -15.23 8.90 2.49
C THR A 349 -14.64 8.01 3.57
N CYS A 350 -13.60 8.47 4.28
CA CYS A 350 -13.04 7.73 5.40
C CYS A 350 -14.00 7.67 6.59
N ASN A 351 -14.79 8.72 6.82
CA ASN A 351 -15.83 8.69 7.85
C ASN A 351 -16.87 7.61 7.54
N LEU A 352 -17.42 7.58 6.32
CA LEU A 352 -18.37 6.55 5.90
C LEU A 352 -17.74 5.15 5.95
N ASP A 353 -16.61 4.97 5.26
CA ASP A 353 -16.02 3.65 5.11
C ASP A 353 -15.54 3.10 6.43
N LEU A 354 -14.91 3.91 7.29
CA LEU A 354 -14.30 3.44 8.52
C LEU A 354 -15.23 3.60 9.73
N MET A 355 -15.76 4.80 9.98
CA MET A 355 -16.42 5.17 11.25
C MET A 355 -17.93 4.91 11.28
N ALA A 356 -18.64 5.18 10.19
CA ALA A 356 -20.10 5.10 10.16
C ALA A 356 -20.59 3.66 10.37
N LEU A 357 -21.67 3.50 11.12
CA LEU A 357 -22.23 2.21 11.54
C LEU A 357 -21.20 1.34 12.31
N THR A 358 -20.38 1.99 13.13
CA THR A 358 -19.48 1.32 14.09
C THR A 358 -19.67 1.96 15.47
N ALA A 359 -19.00 1.41 16.47
CA ALA A 359 -18.98 1.98 17.81
C ALA A 359 -18.45 3.43 17.88
N PHE A 360 -17.75 3.91 16.83
CA PHE A 360 -17.23 5.27 16.74
C PHE A 360 -18.17 6.28 16.08
N ASP A 361 -19.25 5.84 15.42
CA ASP A 361 -20.11 6.71 14.60
C ASP A 361 -20.65 7.93 15.37
N LYS A 362 -21.12 7.71 16.60
CA LYS A 362 -21.69 8.77 17.44
C LYS A 362 -20.69 9.85 17.87
N ALA A 363 -19.39 9.54 17.85
CA ALA A 363 -18.35 10.46 18.31
C ALA A 363 -18.00 11.53 17.26
N TYR A 364 -18.25 11.25 15.97
CA TYR A 364 -17.88 12.12 14.85
C TYR A 364 -19.08 12.89 14.30
N LYS A 365 -18.86 14.18 14.02
CA LYS A 365 -19.83 15.07 13.38
C LYS A 365 -19.17 15.86 12.26
N PRO A 366 -19.96 16.35 11.28
CA PRO A 366 -19.46 17.29 10.29
C PRO A 366 -18.72 18.45 10.98
N LYS A 367 -17.47 18.66 10.58
CA LYS A 367 -16.60 19.69 11.13
C LYS A 367 -16.63 20.89 10.20
N LEU A 368 -17.16 22.00 10.70
CA LEU A 368 -17.08 23.28 10.02
C LEU A 368 -15.64 23.79 10.14
N LEU A 369 -14.93 23.79 9.02
CA LEU A 369 -13.59 24.37 8.95
C LEU A 369 -13.71 25.88 8.75
N PRO A 370 -12.83 26.71 9.37
CA PRO A 370 -12.87 28.15 9.19
C PRO A 370 -12.78 28.52 7.71
N LYS A 371 -13.78 29.25 7.20
CA LYS A 371 -13.81 29.78 5.82
C LYS A 371 -12.96 31.04 5.67
N GLU A 372 -11.90 31.19 6.46
CA GLU A 372 -11.00 32.34 6.30
C GLU A 372 -10.36 32.26 4.91
N SER A 373 -10.14 33.41 4.30
CA SER A 373 -9.87 33.68 2.88
C SER A 373 -8.62 33.01 2.25
N LYS A 374 -8.05 32.00 2.89
CA LYS A 374 -7.00 31.13 2.37
C LYS A 374 -7.47 29.68 2.44
N GLU A 375 -7.65 29.09 1.27
CA GLU A 375 -7.90 27.67 1.08
C GLU A 375 -6.92 26.83 1.93
N THR A 376 -7.41 26.23 3.00
CA THR A 376 -6.56 25.41 3.88
C THR A 376 -6.37 24.05 3.24
N GLN A 377 -5.11 23.64 3.11
CA GLN A 377 -4.70 22.34 2.61
C GLN A 377 -4.72 21.31 3.75
N LEU A 378 -5.47 20.23 3.58
CA LEU A 378 -5.68 19.22 4.61
C LEU A 378 -5.29 17.82 4.13
N ILE A 379 -4.87 16.99 5.09
CA ILE A 379 -4.65 15.55 4.93
C ILE A 379 -5.66 14.84 5.83
N CYS A 380 -6.27 13.76 5.35
CA CYS A 380 -7.14 12.93 6.18
C CYS A 380 -6.30 12.20 7.23
N ASP A 381 -6.62 12.32 8.52
CA ASP A 381 -5.81 11.68 9.57
C ASP A 381 -5.81 10.15 9.48
N LEU A 382 -6.88 9.52 9.00
CA LEU A 382 -6.91 8.07 8.74
C LEU A 382 -6.17 7.65 7.46
N ALA A 383 -5.58 8.60 6.72
CA ALA A 383 -4.54 8.27 5.75
C ALA A 383 -3.19 7.98 6.42
N ILE A 384 -3.01 8.35 7.70
CA ILE A 384 -1.81 8.02 8.47
C ILE A 384 -1.85 6.54 8.84
N PRO A 385 -0.89 5.71 8.34
CA PRO A 385 -0.85 4.28 8.59
C PRO A 385 -1.08 3.86 10.05
N ALA A 386 -0.31 4.46 10.97
CA ALA A 386 -0.37 4.12 12.38
C ALA A 386 -1.75 4.43 12.99
N LEU A 387 -2.43 5.50 12.55
CA LEU A 387 -3.78 5.81 13.03
C LEU A 387 -4.81 4.83 12.46
N LYS A 388 -4.70 4.48 11.18
CA LYS A 388 -5.59 3.49 10.54
C LYS A 388 -5.44 2.10 11.17
N VAL A 389 -4.21 1.71 11.48
CA VAL A 389 -3.90 0.43 12.14
C VAL A 389 -4.40 0.43 13.59
N ALA A 390 -4.14 1.49 14.35
CA ALA A 390 -4.68 1.65 15.71
C ALA A 390 -6.22 1.65 15.74
N TYR A 391 -6.85 2.22 14.71
CA TYR A 391 -8.30 2.17 14.52
C TYR A 391 -8.80 0.73 14.35
N GLY A 392 -8.17 -0.05 13.45
CA GLY A 392 -8.51 -1.46 13.26
C GLY A 392 -8.34 -2.27 14.54
N ALA A 393 -7.22 -2.10 15.24
CA ALA A 393 -6.98 -2.74 16.54
C ALA A 393 -8.03 -2.34 17.60
N ALA A 394 -8.43 -1.06 17.62
CA ALA A 394 -9.43 -0.56 18.56
C ALA A 394 -10.81 -1.16 18.31
N LEU A 395 -11.21 -1.33 17.05
CA LEU A 395 -12.42 -2.08 16.70
C LEU A 395 -12.27 -3.54 17.13
N GLY A 396 -11.16 -4.19 16.75
CA GLY A 396 -10.99 -5.62 16.96
C GLY A 396 -10.86 -6.08 18.40
N TYR A 397 -10.35 -5.20 19.26
CA TYR A 397 -10.22 -5.46 20.69
C TYR A 397 -11.36 -4.85 21.49
N GLU A 398 -12.32 -4.19 20.83
CA GLU A 398 -13.38 -3.39 21.46
C GLU A 398 -12.81 -2.39 22.48
N ARG A 399 -11.65 -1.81 22.13
CA ARG A 399 -10.83 -0.97 22.99
C ARG A 399 -10.53 0.35 22.31
N HIS A 400 -11.50 1.26 22.40
CA HIS A 400 -11.41 2.59 21.79
C HIS A 400 -10.22 3.42 22.30
N ASP A 401 -9.74 3.15 23.50
CA ASP A 401 -8.58 3.82 24.09
C ASP A 401 -7.31 3.65 23.26
N ILE A 402 -7.15 2.52 22.55
CA ILE A 402 -6.01 2.26 21.66
C ILE A 402 -5.90 3.37 20.62
N PHE A 403 -6.98 3.58 19.85
CA PHE A 403 -7.03 4.59 18.80
C PHE A 403 -6.83 6.00 19.39
N TRP A 404 -7.56 6.35 20.45
CA TRP A 404 -7.47 7.68 21.04
C TRP A 404 -6.09 8.02 21.61
N ASN A 405 -5.40 7.03 22.19
CA ASN A 405 -4.05 7.22 22.69
C ASN A 405 -3.07 7.47 21.53
N THR A 406 -3.19 6.74 20.42
CA THR A 406 -2.37 6.98 19.22
C THR A 406 -2.62 8.35 18.62
N CYS A 407 -3.88 8.81 18.57
CA CYS A 407 -4.20 10.15 18.09
C CYS A 407 -3.56 11.26 18.95
N LYS A 408 -3.57 11.11 20.29
CA LYS A 408 -2.90 12.06 21.19
C LYS A 408 -1.39 12.11 20.97
N VAL A 409 -0.77 10.97 20.65
CA VAL A 409 0.67 10.90 20.30
C VAL A 409 0.92 11.59 18.96
N GLN A 410 0.09 11.33 17.95
CA GLN A 410 0.22 11.95 16.62
C GLN A 410 0.13 13.48 16.68
N MET A 411 -0.75 14.05 17.51
CA MET A 411 -0.85 15.51 17.64
C MET A 411 0.41 16.19 18.19
N LYS A 412 1.27 15.45 18.89
CA LYS A 412 2.52 15.94 19.47
C LYS A 412 3.75 15.54 18.65
N THR A 413 3.56 14.76 17.59
CA THR A 413 4.64 14.16 16.80
C THR A 413 4.57 14.69 15.38
N PRO A 414 5.67 15.15 14.79
CA PRO A 414 5.72 15.46 13.36
C PRO A 414 5.21 14.29 12.51
N LEU A 415 4.56 14.59 11.37
CA LEU A 415 4.08 13.56 10.45
C LEU A 415 5.21 12.62 10.02
N CYS A 416 4.96 11.31 10.10
CA CYS A 416 5.89 10.29 9.67
C CYS A 416 6.00 10.27 8.13
N LYS A 417 7.07 10.86 7.58
CA LYS A 417 7.31 11.02 6.14
C LYS A 417 8.76 10.73 5.76
N ALA A 418 9.04 10.60 4.46
CA ALA A 418 10.36 10.30 3.91
C ALA A 418 11.48 11.27 4.36
N ALA A 419 11.15 12.54 4.61
CA ALA A 419 12.12 13.54 5.08
C ALA A 419 12.63 13.30 6.52
N GLY A 420 12.02 12.36 7.25
CA GLY A 420 12.36 12.09 8.64
C GLY A 420 11.86 13.16 9.62
N MET A 421 12.27 13.01 10.88
CA MET A 421 11.97 13.95 11.96
C MET A 421 13.16 14.05 12.94
N THR A 422 13.20 15.14 13.70
CA THR A 422 14.19 15.39 14.76
C THR A 422 13.51 15.52 16.11
N ASP A 423 14.28 15.41 17.19
CA ASP A 423 13.88 15.81 18.54
C ASP A 423 12.63 15.12 19.09
N VAL A 424 12.38 13.89 18.65
CA VAL A 424 11.35 12.98 19.18
C VAL A 424 11.98 11.84 19.98
N GLN A 425 11.19 11.19 20.84
CA GLN A 425 11.61 9.93 21.46
C GLN A 425 11.55 8.80 20.42
N TRP A 426 12.71 8.32 20.00
CA TRP A 426 12.83 7.15 19.12
C TRP A 426 12.74 5.84 19.90
N TYR A 427 12.22 4.81 19.25
CA TYR A 427 12.09 3.46 19.78
C TYR A 427 12.84 2.48 18.88
N THR A 428 13.34 1.38 19.46
CA THR A 428 14.03 0.30 18.75
C THR A 428 13.68 -1.06 19.37
N LEU A 429 14.23 -2.14 18.84
CA LEU A 429 14.07 -3.48 19.39
C LEU A 429 14.70 -3.60 20.77
N LYS A 430 14.11 -4.43 21.63
CA LYS A 430 14.68 -4.76 22.93
C LYS A 430 16.04 -5.47 22.75
N GLY A 431 17.00 -5.06 23.56
CA GLY A 431 18.41 -5.45 23.38
C GLY A 431 19.22 -4.50 22.49
N GLY A 432 18.58 -3.51 21.86
CA GLY A 432 19.22 -2.56 20.96
C GLY A 432 19.30 -3.10 19.53
N CYS A 433 19.13 -2.20 18.56
CA CYS A 433 19.25 -2.50 17.13
C CYS A 433 19.57 -1.19 16.41
N ASP A 434 20.83 -1.03 16.01
CA ASP A 434 21.28 0.15 15.29
C ASP A 434 20.59 0.22 13.93
N ASN A 435 20.24 1.44 13.51
CA ASN A 435 19.51 1.73 12.27
C ASN A 435 18.11 1.09 12.17
N PHE A 436 17.52 0.72 13.31
CA PHE A 436 16.11 0.37 13.39
C PHE A 436 15.40 1.34 14.34
N ASP A 437 14.71 2.31 13.74
CA ASP A 437 14.15 3.50 14.34
C ASP A 437 12.63 3.56 14.14
N ILE A 438 11.89 3.59 15.24
CA ILE A 438 10.43 3.75 15.23
C ILE A 438 10.04 5.08 15.88
N CYS A 439 9.29 5.89 15.15
CA CYS A 439 8.78 7.17 15.66
C CYS A 439 7.65 6.96 16.69
N PRO A 440 7.35 7.94 17.56
CA PRO A 440 6.31 7.81 18.58
C PRO A 440 4.94 7.39 18.04
N THR A 441 4.50 7.94 16.91
CA THR A 441 3.20 7.58 16.33
C THR A 441 3.18 6.11 15.88
N CYS A 442 4.20 5.66 15.15
CA CYS A 442 4.26 4.25 14.71
C CYS A 442 4.44 3.29 15.89
N TYR A 443 5.19 3.69 16.93
CA TYR A 443 5.29 2.93 18.17
C TYR A 443 3.92 2.79 18.84
N SER A 444 3.16 3.87 18.97
CA SER A 444 1.83 3.80 19.56
C SER A 444 0.84 3.00 18.69
N GLY A 445 0.83 3.23 17.38
CA GLY A 445 -0.20 2.69 16.49
C GLY A 445 0.05 1.29 15.95
N PHE A 446 1.32 0.87 15.80
CA PHE A 446 1.65 -0.52 15.50
C PHE A 446 2.02 -1.25 16.78
N VAL A 447 3.05 -0.82 17.52
CA VAL A 447 3.59 -1.61 18.64
C VAL A 447 2.62 -1.68 19.83
N CYS A 448 2.14 -0.54 20.33
CA CYS A 448 1.28 -0.54 21.52
C CYS A 448 -0.13 -1.07 21.23
N ALA A 449 -0.65 -0.82 20.04
CA ALA A 449 -1.97 -1.27 19.64
C ALA A 449 -2.12 -2.80 19.68
N PHE A 450 -1.04 -3.54 19.41
CA PHE A 450 -1.04 -5.01 19.34
C PHE A 450 -0.27 -5.72 20.45
N GLY A 451 -0.01 -5.06 21.58
CA GLY A 451 0.65 -5.75 22.71
C GLY A 451 2.12 -6.11 22.47
N MET A 452 2.78 -5.51 21.47
CA MET A 452 4.16 -5.83 21.10
C MET A 452 5.22 -5.10 21.94
N GLN A 453 4.81 -4.24 22.89
CA GLN A 453 5.70 -3.46 23.75
C GLN A 453 6.83 -4.26 24.40
N PRO A 454 6.64 -5.51 24.88
CA PRO A 454 7.72 -6.28 25.51
C PRO A 454 8.96 -6.52 24.63
N TYR A 455 8.82 -6.39 23.32
CA TYR A 455 9.89 -6.62 22.32
C TYR A 455 10.58 -5.33 21.87
N PHE A 456 10.17 -4.18 22.38
CA PHE A 456 10.70 -2.87 22.00
C PHE A 456 11.14 -2.08 23.24
N GLN A 457 11.99 -1.08 23.03
CA GLN A 457 12.47 -0.20 24.09
C GLN A 457 12.71 1.22 23.54
N PRO A 458 12.63 2.27 24.39
CA PRO A 458 13.08 3.61 24.02
C PRO A 458 14.59 3.60 23.71
N GLN A 459 14.99 4.32 22.67
CA GLN A 459 16.40 4.59 22.41
C GLN A 459 16.96 5.55 23.45
N LYS A 460 18.11 5.20 24.03
CA LYS A 460 18.76 6.00 25.10
C LYS A 460 19.63 7.13 24.56
N ASN A 461 20.24 6.96 23.39
CA ASN A 461 21.32 7.82 22.89
C ASN A 461 21.04 8.38 21.48
N SER A 462 19.91 9.07 21.28
CA SER A 462 19.70 9.81 20.02
C SER A 462 20.24 11.24 20.19
N PRO A 463 21.29 11.66 19.47
CA PRO A 463 21.77 13.03 19.54
C PRO A 463 20.68 14.02 19.13
N LYS A 464 20.63 15.18 19.79
CA LYS A 464 19.68 16.25 19.44
C LYS A 464 19.95 16.74 18.02
N GLY A 465 18.88 17.07 17.29
CA GLY A 465 18.96 17.51 15.89
C GLY A 465 19.28 16.41 14.87
N THR A 466 19.51 15.15 15.29
CA THR A 466 19.65 14.04 14.33
C THR A 466 18.34 13.78 13.63
N ILE A 467 18.32 13.96 12.30
CA ILE A 467 17.20 13.59 11.44
C ILE A 467 17.23 12.08 11.25
N LYS A 468 16.16 11.40 11.64
CA LYS A 468 15.98 9.97 11.38
C LYS A 468 14.66 9.71 10.67
N MET A 469 14.64 8.66 9.85
CA MET A 469 13.44 8.16 9.19
C MET A 469 12.93 6.94 9.96
N CYS A 470 11.61 6.83 10.09
CA CYS A 470 11.01 5.67 10.75
C CYS A 470 10.98 4.46 9.81
N ASP A 471 11.36 3.27 10.28
CA ASP A 471 11.27 2.03 9.51
C ASP A 471 9.83 1.60 9.19
N PHE A 472 8.86 2.11 9.98
CA PHE A 472 7.43 1.93 9.74
C PHE A 472 6.83 3.11 8.95
N CYS A 473 7.67 3.95 8.33
CA CYS A 473 7.22 4.93 7.35
C CYS A 473 6.98 4.25 6.01
N ALA A 474 5.85 4.54 5.34
CA ALA A 474 5.53 4.01 4.02
C ALA A 474 6.63 4.24 2.96
N ALA A 475 7.44 5.28 3.13
CA ALA A 475 8.55 5.63 2.24
C ALA A 475 9.88 4.98 2.62
N ALA A 476 9.96 4.21 3.72
CA ALA A 476 11.19 3.55 4.12
C ALA A 476 11.54 2.40 3.13
N PRO A 477 12.82 2.20 2.77
CA PRO A 477 13.22 1.23 1.75
C PRO A 477 12.72 -0.21 1.98
N ASN A 478 12.65 -0.63 3.24
CA ASN A 478 12.24 -1.98 3.63
C ASN A 478 10.81 -2.06 4.17
N PHE A 479 10.07 -0.95 4.15
CA PHE A 479 8.76 -0.81 4.80
C PHE A 479 7.82 -1.98 4.50
N ALA A 480 7.59 -2.28 3.22
CA ALA A 480 6.66 -3.33 2.81
C ALA A 480 7.03 -4.70 3.42
N LYS A 481 8.31 -5.10 3.36
CA LYS A 481 8.77 -6.38 3.88
C LYS A 481 8.72 -6.44 5.41
N THR A 482 9.17 -5.36 6.05
CA THR A 482 9.16 -5.24 7.51
C THR A 482 7.73 -5.32 8.04
N VAL A 483 6.78 -4.62 7.42
CA VAL A 483 5.38 -4.63 7.84
C VAL A 483 4.69 -5.96 7.52
N LEU A 484 5.01 -6.62 6.40
CA LEU A 484 4.52 -7.98 6.13
C LEU A 484 5.00 -8.97 7.20
N ARG A 485 6.30 -8.97 7.53
CA ARG A 485 6.84 -9.84 8.60
C ARG A 485 6.27 -9.49 9.97
N TYR A 486 6.02 -8.20 10.22
CA TYR A 486 5.35 -7.75 11.42
C TYR A 486 3.93 -8.30 11.50
N ASP A 487 3.15 -8.23 10.43
CA ASP A 487 1.78 -8.78 10.35
C ASP A 487 1.74 -10.29 10.62
N VAL A 488 2.64 -11.06 9.99
CA VAL A 488 2.79 -12.50 10.28
C VAL A 488 3.13 -12.74 11.74
N ALA A 489 4.01 -11.93 12.31
CA ALA A 489 4.32 -12.01 13.72
C ALA A 489 3.13 -11.61 14.60
N LEU A 490 2.16 -10.81 14.14
CA LEU A 490 0.96 -10.56 14.94
C LEU A 490 0.08 -11.80 14.99
N GLU A 491 -0.13 -12.48 13.86
CA GLU A 491 -1.12 -13.56 13.70
C GLU A 491 -0.62 -14.96 14.09
N THR A 492 0.70 -15.20 14.11
CA THR A 492 1.29 -16.52 14.38
C THR A 492 2.04 -16.54 15.71
N PRO A 493 2.29 -17.68 16.38
CA PRO A 493 3.06 -17.71 17.64
C PRO A 493 4.53 -17.27 17.54
N ASP A 494 5.13 -17.33 16.36
CA ASP A 494 6.57 -17.11 16.16
C ASP A 494 6.91 -15.63 15.92
N ARG A 495 7.13 -14.90 17.02
CA ARG A 495 7.57 -13.50 16.98
C ARG A 495 9.02 -13.33 16.52
N GLU A 496 9.85 -14.35 16.69
CA GLU A 496 11.30 -14.26 16.43
C GLU A 496 11.61 -14.10 14.94
N GLN A 497 10.74 -14.59 14.05
CA GLN A 497 10.86 -14.33 12.62
C GLN A 497 10.91 -12.83 12.30
N PHE A 498 10.02 -12.03 12.89
CA PHE A 498 10.02 -10.58 12.70
C PHE A 498 11.26 -9.93 13.34
N LEU A 499 11.60 -10.31 14.57
CA LEU A 499 12.72 -9.69 15.29
C LEU A 499 14.07 -9.98 14.61
N THR A 500 14.26 -11.21 14.15
CA THR A 500 15.45 -11.63 13.39
C THR A 500 15.52 -10.86 12.07
N HIS A 501 14.42 -10.81 11.32
CA HIS A 501 14.35 -10.05 10.07
C HIS A 501 14.66 -8.56 10.28
N ALA A 502 14.08 -7.91 11.28
CA ALA A 502 14.31 -6.50 11.57
C ALA A 502 15.78 -6.22 11.93
N ARG A 503 16.41 -7.05 12.77
CA ARG A 503 17.84 -6.92 13.10
C ARG A 503 18.76 -7.13 11.90
N GLN A 504 18.45 -8.10 11.06
CA GLN A 504 19.22 -8.37 9.84
C GLN A 504 19.11 -7.19 8.88
N MET A 505 17.90 -6.76 8.56
CA MET A 505 17.68 -5.68 7.59
C MET A 505 18.20 -4.32 8.07
N SER A 506 18.27 -4.07 9.38
CA SER A 506 18.82 -2.81 9.90
C SER A 506 20.35 -2.71 9.69
N SER A 507 21.04 -3.86 9.65
CA SER A 507 22.47 -3.92 9.36
C SER A 507 22.80 -3.82 7.86
N VAL A 508 21.78 -3.87 7.00
CA VAL A 508 21.95 -4.00 5.55
C VAL A 508 21.59 -2.69 4.87
N SER A 509 22.59 -2.04 4.27
CA SER A 509 22.39 -0.83 3.48
C SER A 509 21.56 -1.13 2.22
N PRO A 510 20.63 -0.25 1.81
CA PRO A 510 19.88 -0.42 0.56
C PRO A 510 20.77 -0.62 -0.66
N CYS A 511 20.27 -1.37 -1.65
CA CYS A 511 20.98 -1.52 -2.91
C CYS A 511 21.04 -0.19 -3.67
N THR A 512 22.24 0.30 -3.95
CA THR A 512 22.47 1.56 -4.69
C THR A 512 22.44 1.39 -6.22
N GLY A 513 22.01 0.21 -6.69
CA GLY A 513 21.86 -0.12 -8.12
C GLY A 513 23.14 0.09 -8.92
N VAL A 514 23.02 0.92 -9.97
CA VAL A 514 24.12 1.29 -10.87
C VAL A 514 25.23 2.09 -10.17
N LYS A 515 24.91 2.84 -9.12
CA LYS A 515 25.83 3.81 -8.48
C LYS A 515 26.69 3.17 -7.38
N GLN A 516 26.96 1.87 -7.45
CA GLN A 516 27.48 1.10 -6.32
C GLN A 516 28.87 1.52 -5.82
N GLN A 517 28.95 1.68 -4.49
CA GLN A 517 30.16 1.99 -3.72
C GLN A 517 30.32 1.07 -2.49
N VAL A 518 29.63 -0.08 -2.46
CA VAL A 518 29.78 -1.04 -1.37
C VAL A 518 31.04 -1.87 -1.58
N ALA A 519 31.78 -2.19 -0.51
CA ALA A 519 32.99 -3.01 -0.53
C ALA A 519 32.72 -4.50 -0.17
N GLN A 520 31.49 -4.81 0.22
CA GLN A 520 31.04 -6.15 0.61
C GLN A 520 30.06 -6.69 -0.43
N PHE A 521 30.33 -7.91 -0.91
CA PHE A 521 29.49 -8.58 -1.87
C PHE A 521 29.36 -10.06 -1.52
N TRP A 522 28.23 -10.63 -1.86
CA TRP A 522 28.07 -12.06 -1.99
C TRP A 522 28.46 -12.43 -3.42
N ARG A 523 29.44 -13.33 -3.54
CA ARG A 523 29.89 -13.84 -4.83
C ARG A 523 29.60 -15.31 -4.97
N ILE A 524 29.35 -15.69 -6.20
CA ILE A 524 29.21 -17.07 -6.62
C ILE A 524 30.31 -17.39 -7.62
N GLY A 525 30.72 -18.66 -7.67
CA GLY A 525 31.67 -19.20 -8.64
C GLY A 525 31.07 -20.37 -9.43
N LEU A 526 29.75 -20.38 -9.66
CA LEU A 526 29.10 -21.42 -10.47
C LEU A 526 29.65 -21.36 -11.89
N ARG A 527 30.28 -22.45 -12.35
CA ARG A 527 30.98 -22.54 -13.65
C ARG A 527 32.00 -21.42 -13.90
N GLY A 528 32.58 -20.84 -12.86
CA GLY A 528 33.54 -19.75 -12.98
C GLY A 528 32.94 -18.37 -13.27
N ASP A 529 31.61 -18.21 -13.25
CA ASP A 529 30.95 -16.90 -13.40
C ASP A 529 31.03 -16.09 -12.09
N PRO A 530 31.69 -14.91 -12.06
CA PRO A 530 31.84 -14.11 -10.85
C PRO A 530 30.66 -13.16 -10.67
N MET A 531 29.44 -13.69 -10.52
CA MET A 531 28.27 -12.86 -10.22
C MET A 531 28.40 -12.25 -8.82
N SER A 532 28.23 -10.93 -8.74
CA SER A 532 28.34 -10.16 -7.49
C SER A 532 26.97 -9.63 -7.07
N VAL A 533 26.60 -9.86 -5.82
CA VAL A 533 25.30 -9.46 -5.25
C VAL A 533 25.54 -8.68 -3.97
N CYS A 534 24.96 -7.49 -3.84
CA CYS A 534 25.09 -6.72 -2.59
C CYS A 534 24.30 -7.38 -1.45
N PRO A 535 24.62 -7.11 -0.17
CA PRO A 535 23.90 -7.68 0.97
C PRO A 535 22.38 -7.50 0.87
N ALA A 536 21.88 -6.32 0.46
CA ALA A 536 20.45 -6.08 0.30
C ALA A 536 19.77 -7.01 -0.72
N CYS A 537 20.42 -7.27 -1.86
CA CYS A 537 19.88 -8.17 -2.86
C CYS A 537 20.03 -9.64 -2.47
N TYR A 538 21.04 -9.99 -1.68
CA TYR A 538 21.18 -11.32 -1.12
C TYR A 538 20.02 -11.64 -0.16
N GLU A 539 19.78 -10.75 0.81
CA GLU A 539 18.67 -10.88 1.77
C GLU A 539 17.30 -10.97 1.07
N ASP A 540 17.13 -10.21 -0.02
CA ASP A 540 15.85 -10.07 -0.71
C ASP A 540 15.55 -11.20 -1.71
N VAL A 541 16.56 -11.65 -2.45
CA VAL A 541 16.37 -12.51 -3.63
C VAL A 541 16.93 -13.92 -3.41
N LEU A 542 17.96 -14.04 -2.57
CA LEU A 542 18.74 -15.27 -2.47
C LEU A 542 18.50 -16.01 -1.16
N ARG A 543 18.41 -15.32 -0.03
CA ARG A 543 18.31 -15.98 1.28
C ARG A 543 17.18 -17.01 1.34
N ASP A 544 17.52 -18.20 1.81
CA ASP A 544 16.62 -19.37 1.97
C ASP A 544 15.92 -19.83 0.67
N GLN A 545 16.36 -19.35 -0.49
CA GLN A 545 15.90 -19.82 -1.79
C GLN A 545 16.79 -20.94 -2.34
N PRO A 546 16.32 -21.72 -3.34
CA PRO A 546 17.18 -22.62 -4.09
C PRO A 546 18.45 -21.90 -4.59
N LEU A 547 19.58 -22.61 -4.57
CA LEU A 547 20.92 -22.14 -4.99
C LEU A 547 21.57 -21.05 -4.10
N SER A 548 20.94 -20.65 -3.00
CA SER A 548 21.48 -19.64 -2.07
C SER A 548 22.82 -20.01 -1.44
N HIS A 549 23.03 -21.30 -1.19
CA HIS A 549 24.24 -21.89 -0.60
C HIS A 549 25.50 -21.75 -1.48
N TYR A 550 25.36 -21.47 -2.78
CA TYR A 550 26.50 -21.25 -3.66
C TYR A 550 27.12 -19.85 -3.53
N PHE A 551 26.42 -18.93 -2.86
CA PHE A 551 26.91 -17.58 -2.64
C PHE A 551 27.73 -17.55 -1.35
N ASN A 552 28.98 -17.13 -1.48
CA ASN A 552 29.88 -16.90 -0.37
C ASN A 552 30.03 -15.40 -0.12
N HIS A 553 30.11 -15.03 1.16
CA HIS A 553 30.37 -13.64 1.53
C HIS A 553 31.85 -13.31 1.28
N GLU A 554 32.11 -12.38 0.36
CA GLU A 554 33.45 -11.90 0.03
C GLU A 554 33.53 -10.39 0.24
N THR A 555 34.64 -9.94 0.83
CA THR A 555 34.95 -8.51 0.88
C THR A 555 35.99 -8.23 -0.19
N THR A 556 35.62 -7.45 -1.21
CA THR A 556 36.55 -7.04 -2.26
C THR A 556 36.56 -5.53 -2.36
N PRO A 557 37.74 -4.88 -2.30
CA PRO A 557 37.84 -3.45 -2.53
C PRO A 557 37.51 -3.12 -3.99
N GLY A 558 36.58 -2.19 -4.22
CA GLY A 558 36.22 -1.72 -5.57
C GLY A 558 34.74 -1.41 -5.73
N LYS A 559 34.37 -0.89 -6.91
CA LYS A 559 32.97 -0.72 -7.32
C LYS A 559 32.57 -1.95 -8.15
N HIS A 560 31.65 -2.76 -7.63
CA HIS A 560 31.04 -3.85 -8.39
C HIS A 560 29.58 -3.52 -8.68
N LEU A 561 29.10 -3.95 -9.84
CA LEU A 561 27.69 -3.88 -10.19
C LEU A 561 26.95 -5.06 -9.54
N CYS A 562 25.90 -4.79 -8.77
CA CYS A 562 25.06 -5.86 -8.25
C CYS A 562 24.21 -6.45 -9.37
N GLU A 563 24.37 -7.73 -9.63
CA GLU A 563 23.68 -8.39 -10.73
C GLU A 563 22.17 -8.52 -10.51
N LEU A 564 21.69 -8.41 -9.25
CA LEU A 564 20.28 -8.57 -8.89
C LEU A 564 19.60 -7.26 -8.47
N TYR A 565 20.17 -6.09 -8.82
CA TYR A 565 19.53 -4.83 -8.44
C TYR A 565 18.22 -4.56 -9.20
N SER A 566 18.08 -5.06 -10.44
CA SER A 566 16.95 -4.75 -11.31
C SER A 566 15.88 -5.84 -11.34
N ALA A 567 14.66 -5.45 -11.71
CA ALA A 567 13.52 -6.36 -11.81
C ALA A 567 13.71 -7.43 -12.89
N ASN A 568 14.29 -7.08 -14.04
CA ASN A 568 14.59 -8.02 -15.11
C ASN A 568 15.59 -9.10 -14.67
N MET A 569 16.72 -8.70 -14.08
CA MET A 569 17.72 -9.65 -13.61
C MET A 569 17.20 -10.55 -12.48
N ARG A 570 16.40 -10.00 -11.56
CA ARG A 570 15.70 -10.79 -10.53
C ARG A 570 14.75 -11.82 -11.15
N THR A 571 14.00 -11.43 -12.17
CA THR A 571 13.06 -12.33 -12.87
C THR A 571 13.81 -13.47 -13.54
N ARG A 572 14.92 -13.18 -14.21
CA ARG A 572 15.76 -14.19 -14.85
C ARG A 572 16.40 -15.13 -13.84
N TRP A 573 16.91 -14.61 -12.73
CA TRP A 573 17.47 -15.45 -11.67
C TRP A 573 16.42 -16.35 -11.02
N ARG A 574 15.22 -15.82 -10.75
CA ARG A 574 14.10 -16.64 -10.25
C ARG A 574 13.73 -17.77 -11.21
N ALA A 575 13.85 -17.56 -12.52
CA ALA A 575 13.65 -18.65 -13.48
C ALA A 575 14.67 -19.79 -13.29
N VAL A 576 15.93 -19.47 -12.97
CA VAL A 576 16.96 -20.47 -12.62
C VAL A 576 16.58 -21.22 -11.33
N GLN A 577 16.16 -20.49 -10.31
CA GLN A 577 15.75 -21.08 -9.02
C GLN A 577 14.53 -22.00 -9.19
N ASN A 578 13.54 -21.57 -9.97
CA ASN A 578 12.34 -22.35 -10.25
C ASN A 578 12.67 -23.61 -11.08
N ALA A 579 13.56 -23.50 -12.07
CA ALA A 579 14.01 -24.65 -12.85
C ALA A 579 14.76 -25.68 -11.99
N ALA A 580 15.67 -25.22 -11.12
CA ALA A 580 16.36 -26.08 -10.16
C ALA A 580 15.38 -26.78 -9.20
N ALA A 581 14.40 -26.04 -8.69
CA ALA A 581 13.36 -26.59 -7.81
C ALA A 581 12.49 -27.63 -8.52
N ALA A 582 12.09 -27.37 -9.78
CA ALA A 582 11.29 -28.27 -10.59
C ALA A 582 12.04 -29.55 -11.01
N GLN A 583 13.34 -29.43 -11.29
CA GLN A 583 14.20 -30.58 -11.61
C GLN A 583 14.35 -31.51 -10.40
N GLY A 584 14.38 -30.95 -9.18
CA GLY A 584 14.42 -31.72 -7.94
C GLY A 584 15.76 -32.41 -7.64
N SER A 585 16.76 -32.28 -8.52
CA SER A 585 18.12 -32.79 -8.33
C SER A 585 18.78 -32.13 -7.12
N ARG A 586 19.37 -32.96 -6.25
CA ARG A 586 20.07 -32.49 -5.04
C ARG A 586 21.47 -33.08 -4.94
N ASP A 587 22.38 -32.33 -4.32
CA ASP A 587 23.71 -32.82 -3.94
C ASP A 587 23.64 -33.76 -2.72
N ALA A 588 24.78 -34.30 -2.31
CA ALA A 588 24.89 -35.20 -1.16
C ALA A 588 24.47 -34.56 0.18
N ASN A 589 24.45 -33.23 0.26
CA ASN A 589 24.05 -32.46 1.44
C ASN A 589 22.58 -32.04 1.39
N GLY A 590 21.84 -32.47 0.37
CA GLY A 590 20.43 -32.14 0.17
C GLY A 590 20.19 -30.75 -0.44
N ASN A 591 21.21 -30.07 -0.94
CA ASN A 591 21.07 -28.77 -1.61
C ASN A 591 20.67 -28.93 -3.08
N TYR A 592 19.86 -28.01 -3.60
CA TYR A 592 19.47 -28.02 -5.01
C TYR A 592 20.67 -27.84 -5.95
N LEU A 593 20.74 -28.67 -6.99
CA LEU A 593 21.66 -28.48 -8.11
C LEU A 593 21.01 -27.55 -9.16
N PRO A 594 21.79 -26.69 -9.84
CA PRO A 594 21.23 -25.80 -10.86
C PRO A 594 20.83 -26.58 -12.11
N ASP A 595 19.71 -26.18 -12.74
CA ASP A 595 19.41 -26.58 -14.11
C ASP A 595 20.40 -25.90 -15.07
N GLU A 596 21.14 -26.70 -15.82
CA GLU A 596 22.26 -26.23 -16.62
C GLU A 596 21.83 -25.32 -17.78
N THR A 597 20.64 -25.54 -18.34
CA THR A 597 20.11 -24.73 -19.45
C THR A 597 19.67 -23.37 -18.94
N ALA A 598 18.91 -23.33 -17.84
CA ALA A 598 18.46 -22.10 -17.20
C ALA A 598 19.65 -21.26 -16.71
N LEU A 599 20.65 -21.91 -16.09
CA LEU A 599 21.87 -21.25 -15.63
C LEU A 599 22.67 -20.67 -16.80
N ALA A 600 22.88 -21.42 -17.88
CA ALA A 600 23.60 -20.93 -19.06
C ALA A 600 22.90 -19.73 -19.72
N ASN A 601 21.56 -19.76 -19.82
CA ASN A 601 20.77 -18.63 -20.33
C ASN A 601 20.89 -17.37 -19.46
N PHE A 602 20.92 -17.54 -18.14
CA PHE A 602 21.15 -16.44 -17.22
C PHE A 602 22.54 -15.84 -17.38
N ILE A 603 23.59 -16.67 -17.40
CA ILE A 603 24.98 -16.24 -17.55
C ILE A 603 25.16 -15.48 -18.88
N SER A 604 24.69 -16.04 -19.99
CA SER A 604 24.79 -15.40 -21.30
C SER A 604 24.12 -14.02 -21.33
N TYR A 605 22.93 -13.88 -20.73
CA TYR A 605 22.26 -12.59 -20.64
C TYR A 605 23.01 -11.60 -19.74
N ARG A 606 23.53 -12.07 -18.60
CA ARG A 606 24.33 -11.26 -17.67
C ARG A 606 25.60 -10.73 -18.33
N GLU A 607 26.29 -11.55 -19.11
CA GLU A 607 27.47 -11.14 -19.90
C GLU A 607 27.11 -10.07 -20.92
N HIS A 608 26.03 -10.29 -21.69
CA HIS A 608 25.53 -9.29 -22.63
C HIS A 608 25.20 -7.96 -21.93
N ARG A 609 24.46 -8.02 -20.82
CA ARG A 609 24.14 -6.83 -20.00
C ARG A 609 25.39 -6.13 -19.47
N THR A 610 26.41 -6.89 -19.04
CA THR A 610 27.68 -6.35 -18.58
C THR A 610 28.43 -5.61 -19.70
N GLN A 611 28.39 -6.14 -20.93
CA GLN A 611 28.95 -5.45 -22.09
C GLN A 611 28.22 -4.13 -22.37
N VAL A 612 26.88 -4.14 -22.37
CA VAL A 612 26.09 -2.91 -22.53
C VAL A 612 26.41 -1.89 -21.43
N PHE A 613 26.56 -2.34 -20.18
CA PHE A 613 26.95 -1.47 -19.08
C PHE A 613 28.28 -0.75 -19.35
N ILE A 614 29.32 -1.51 -19.72
CA ILE A 614 30.67 -0.99 -19.98
C ILE A 614 30.64 0.06 -21.11
N GLU A 615 29.81 -0.16 -22.14
CA GLU A 615 29.67 0.75 -23.27
C GLU A 615 28.82 1.99 -22.99
N THR A 616 27.99 1.99 -21.95
CA THR A 616 26.96 3.01 -21.72
C THR A 616 27.21 3.82 -20.45
N VAL A 617 27.09 3.20 -19.28
CA VAL A 617 27.03 3.92 -17.99
C VAL A 617 28.30 4.73 -17.71
N PRO A 618 29.53 4.19 -17.80
CA PRO A 618 30.73 4.98 -17.57
C PRO A 618 30.86 6.16 -18.55
N VAL A 619 30.45 5.97 -19.80
CA VAL A 619 30.49 7.01 -20.84
C VAL A 619 29.48 8.12 -20.52
N MET A 620 28.27 7.77 -20.07
CA MET A 620 27.29 8.75 -19.60
C MET A 620 27.82 9.55 -18.41
N GLU A 621 28.44 8.90 -17.42
CA GLU A 621 29.03 9.58 -16.26
C GLU A 621 30.12 10.56 -16.67
N GLN A 622 30.99 10.18 -17.63
CA GLN A 622 32.02 11.05 -18.17
C GLN A 622 31.44 12.26 -18.90
N LEU A 623 30.42 12.08 -19.74
CA LEU A 623 29.74 13.16 -20.46
C LEU A 623 29.06 14.13 -19.49
N LEU A 624 28.39 13.62 -18.45
CA LEU A 624 27.76 14.43 -17.41
C LEU A 624 28.80 15.20 -16.58
N ALA A 625 29.91 14.57 -16.21
CA ALA A 625 31.00 15.24 -15.50
C ALA A 625 31.64 16.35 -16.35
N ALA A 626 31.88 16.10 -17.64
CA ALA A 626 32.39 17.10 -18.58
C ALA A 626 31.40 18.27 -18.74
N ALA A 627 30.10 17.98 -18.82
CA ALA A 627 29.05 19.00 -18.88
C ALA A 627 29.03 19.88 -17.61
N GLN A 628 29.16 19.27 -16.43
CA GLN A 628 29.22 19.99 -15.16
C GLN A 628 30.46 20.88 -15.08
N MET A 629 31.62 20.41 -15.53
CA MET A 629 32.84 21.21 -15.59
C MET A 629 32.71 22.40 -16.55
N ARG A 630 32.09 22.22 -17.72
CA ARG A 630 31.82 23.32 -18.67
C ARG A 630 30.84 24.34 -18.09
N LEU A 631 29.80 23.90 -17.38
CA LEU A 631 28.87 24.80 -16.70
C LEU A 631 29.60 25.66 -15.66
N PHE A 632 30.46 25.04 -14.84
CA PHE A 632 31.26 25.76 -13.85
C PHE A 632 32.21 26.76 -14.52
N GLN A 633 32.88 26.37 -15.60
CA GLN A 633 33.75 27.26 -16.37
C GLN A 633 32.96 28.43 -16.97
N GLN A 634 31.78 28.19 -17.53
CA GLN A 634 30.89 29.22 -18.06
C GLN A 634 30.46 30.20 -16.97
N GLN A 635 30.05 29.72 -15.80
CA GLN A 635 29.65 30.56 -14.66
C GLN A 635 30.81 31.46 -14.22
N ARG A 636 32.03 30.92 -14.12
CA ARG A 636 33.24 31.70 -13.81
C ARG A 636 33.51 32.78 -14.85
N LEU A 637 33.41 32.45 -16.14
CA LEU A 637 33.61 33.42 -17.23
C LEU A 637 32.54 34.52 -17.22
N ASN A 638 31.28 34.18 -16.95
CA ASN A 638 30.20 35.16 -16.80
C ASN A 638 30.38 36.07 -15.58
N ALA A 639 30.87 35.53 -14.46
CA ALA A 639 31.20 36.31 -13.27
C ALA A 639 32.33 37.31 -13.57
N ASN A 640 33.40 36.86 -14.24
CA ASN A 640 34.48 37.74 -14.69
C ASN A 640 33.95 38.82 -15.65
N SER A 641 33.12 38.45 -16.63
CA SER A 641 32.50 39.41 -17.55
C SER A 641 31.73 40.50 -16.80
N THR A 642 30.92 40.10 -15.80
CA THR A 642 30.16 41.03 -14.96
C THR A 642 31.06 41.95 -14.15
N PHE A 643 32.11 41.40 -13.53
CA PHE A 643 33.10 42.16 -12.78
C PHE A 643 33.78 43.24 -13.63
N TYR A 644 34.27 42.87 -14.82
CA TYR A 644 34.93 43.80 -15.73
C TYR A 644 33.97 44.82 -16.36
N ASN A 645 32.72 44.45 -16.62
CA ASN A 645 31.70 45.40 -17.05
C ASN A 645 31.37 46.42 -15.95
N ASN A 646 31.34 46.01 -14.68
CA ASN A 646 31.16 46.94 -13.56
C ASN A 646 32.34 47.91 -13.41
N LEU A 647 33.58 47.42 -13.60
CA LEU A 647 34.76 48.28 -13.65
C LEU A 647 34.71 49.25 -14.83
N ASN A 648 34.28 48.80 -16.01
CA ASN A 648 34.09 49.65 -17.17
C ASN A 648 33.07 50.77 -16.90
N MET A 649 31.93 50.47 -16.29
CA MET A 649 30.92 51.47 -15.93
C MET A 649 31.46 52.49 -14.90
N SER A 650 32.16 52.01 -13.89
CA SER A 650 32.69 52.85 -12.81
C SER A 650 33.82 53.76 -13.30
N ALA A 651 34.73 53.22 -14.11
CA ALA A 651 35.85 53.97 -14.69
C ALA A 651 35.39 54.93 -15.80
N ALA A 652 34.41 54.56 -16.63
CA ALA A 652 33.83 55.46 -17.62
C ALA A 652 33.13 56.67 -16.95
N ALA A 653 32.41 56.43 -15.85
CA ALA A 653 31.79 57.49 -15.06
C ALA A 653 32.82 58.39 -14.38
N ALA A 654 33.90 57.82 -13.82
CA ALA A 654 34.97 58.58 -13.17
C ALA A 654 35.80 59.43 -14.15
N ASN A 655 35.98 58.97 -15.39
CA ASN A 655 36.74 59.66 -16.43
C ASN A 655 35.89 60.60 -17.30
N GLY A 656 34.60 60.81 -16.99
CA GLY A 656 33.72 61.72 -17.73
C GLY A 656 33.46 61.33 -19.19
N ILE A 657 33.57 60.04 -19.52
CA ILE A 657 33.37 59.55 -20.90
C ILE A 657 31.86 59.50 -21.19
N HIS A 658 31.33 60.54 -21.84
CA HIS A 658 29.92 60.66 -22.23
C HIS A 658 29.69 60.34 -23.71
N TYR A 659 28.80 59.38 -24.01
CA TYR A 659 28.25 59.20 -25.35
C TYR A 659 27.18 60.26 -25.62
N GLY A 660 27.60 61.41 -26.15
CA GLY A 660 26.72 62.48 -26.65
C GLY A 660 26.91 62.71 -28.16
N PRO A 661 25.96 63.37 -28.85
CA PRO A 661 25.94 63.51 -30.30
C PRO A 661 27.03 64.43 -30.91
N THR A 662 28.01 64.90 -30.13
CA THR A 662 29.16 65.68 -30.65
C THR A 662 30.48 65.29 -29.97
N PRO A 663 31.59 65.16 -30.72
CA PRO A 663 32.76 64.39 -30.30
C PRO A 663 33.90 65.28 -29.82
N THR A 664 34.30 65.13 -28.56
CA THR A 664 35.62 65.57 -28.11
C THR A 664 36.18 64.46 -27.22
N TYR A 665 37.22 63.79 -27.74
CA TYR A 665 37.93 62.60 -27.24
C TYR A 665 37.32 61.23 -27.62
N THR A 666 37.79 60.68 -28.74
CA THR A 666 37.33 59.44 -29.40
C THR A 666 38.33 58.29 -29.27
N THR A 667 38.86 58.00 -28.07
CA THR A 667 39.62 56.76 -27.85
C THR A 667 38.67 55.70 -27.32
N THR A 668 37.94 55.05 -28.23
CA THR A 668 37.19 53.83 -27.92
C THR A 668 38.15 52.64 -27.93
N TYR A 669 38.03 51.77 -26.95
CA TYR A 669 38.78 50.54 -26.85
C TYR A 669 38.07 49.42 -27.61
N GLY A 670 38.85 48.48 -28.15
CA GLY A 670 38.31 47.34 -28.89
C GLY A 670 39.38 46.58 -29.65
N ASN A 671 38.99 45.44 -30.21
CA ASN A 671 39.81 44.65 -31.12
C ASN A 671 38.91 43.86 -32.08
N SER A 672 39.53 43.19 -33.05
CA SER A 672 38.83 42.38 -34.06
C SER A 672 38.06 41.19 -33.49
N SER A 673 38.33 40.75 -32.25
CA SER A 673 37.68 39.59 -31.64
C SER A 673 36.34 39.94 -30.97
N VAL A 674 36.23 41.08 -30.29
CA VAL A 674 35.05 41.49 -29.50
C VAL A 674 34.33 42.75 -30.02
N GLY A 675 34.85 43.37 -31.08
CA GLY A 675 34.35 44.62 -31.64
C GLY A 675 35.01 45.87 -31.05
N TYR A 676 34.68 47.04 -31.61
CA TYR A 676 35.13 48.36 -31.16
C TYR A 676 33.96 49.14 -30.55
N GLY A 677 34.26 50.11 -29.68
CA GLY A 677 33.25 50.97 -29.04
C GLY A 677 33.15 50.85 -27.51
N TYR A 678 34.13 50.24 -26.85
CA TYR A 678 34.15 50.14 -25.39
C TYR A 678 34.77 51.40 -24.76
N ALA A 679 34.21 51.89 -23.66
CA ALA A 679 34.64 53.12 -23.00
C ALA A 679 36.02 52.99 -22.31
N THR A 680 36.39 51.79 -21.89
CA THR A 680 37.66 51.50 -21.22
C THR A 680 38.21 50.12 -21.66
N PRO A 681 39.51 49.82 -21.42
CA PRO A 681 40.07 48.48 -21.63
C PRO A 681 39.31 47.38 -20.89
N TRP A 682 38.75 47.69 -19.72
CA TRP A 682 37.94 46.76 -18.92
C TRP A 682 36.67 46.31 -19.65
N GLY A 683 36.08 47.17 -20.49
CA GLY A 683 34.93 46.80 -21.33
C GLY A 683 35.31 45.77 -22.40
N VAL A 684 36.52 45.89 -22.97
CA VAL A 684 37.06 44.92 -23.94
C VAL A 684 37.29 43.57 -23.26
N GLU A 685 37.85 43.55 -22.05
CA GLU A 685 38.04 42.31 -21.27
C GLU A 685 36.71 41.69 -20.86
N GLY A 686 35.74 42.49 -20.40
CA GLY A 686 34.39 42.02 -20.06
C GLY A 686 33.68 41.36 -21.24
N ALA A 687 33.81 41.94 -22.44
CA ALA A 687 33.28 41.38 -23.68
C ALA A 687 34.03 40.11 -24.13
N ALA A 688 35.35 40.05 -23.94
CA ALA A 688 36.16 38.87 -24.25
C ALA A 688 35.75 37.68 -23.37
N TYR A 689 35.55 37.89 -22.07
CA TYR A 689 35.03 36.86 -21.18
C TYR A 689 33.61 36.40 -21.55
N ALA A 690 32.73 37.33 -21.97
CA ALA A 690 31.38 36.98 -22.44
C ALA A 690 31.41 36.13 -23.73
N GLN A 691 32.31 36.44 -24.65
CA GLN A 691 32.50 35.64 -25.87
C GLN A 691 33.06 34.24 -25.56
N GLN A 692 34.05 34.15 -24.67
CA GLN A 692 34.57 32.87 -24.19
C GLN A 692 33.48 32.03 -23.49
N ALA A 693 32.63 32.65 -22.67
CA ALA A 693 31.51 31.97 -22.02
C ALA A 693 30.51 31.39 -23.04
N ARG A 694 30.22 32.12 -24.12
CA ARG A 694 29.37 31.65 -25.22
C ARG A 694 30.00 30.48 -25.98
N ASN A 695 31.31 30.52 -26.22
CA ASN A 695 32.03 29.43 -26.88
C ASN A 695 32.05 28.14 -26.05
N VAL A 696 32.21 28.25 -24.72
CA VAL A 696 32.12 27.09 -23.80
C VAL A 696 30.70 26.50 -23.81
N ALA A 697 29.67 27.35 -23.88
CA ALA A 697 28.27 26.90 -23.94
C ALA A 697 27.96 26.14 -25.25
N SER A 698 28.48 26.60 -26.39
CA SER A 698 28.22 25.96 -27.70
C SER A 698 28.88 24.58 -27.85
N GLN A 699 29.94 24.28 -27.08
CA GLN A 699 30.64 22.99 -27.12
C GLN A 699 29.82 21.82 -26.55
N GLY A 700 28.74 22.07 -25.80
CA GLY A 700 27.97 21.03 -25.09
C GLY A 700 26.74 20.48 -25.82
N GLY A 701 26.41 20.97 -27.02
CA GLY A 701 25.11 20.70 -27.66
C GLY A 701 24.82 19.23 -28.03
N GLY A 702 25.85 18.43 -28.31
CA GLY A 702 25.70 17.02 -28.70
C GLY A 702 25.64 16.03 -27.53
N ASP A 703 26.10 16.42 -26.34
CA ASP A 703 26.29 15.49 -25.23
C ASP A 703 24.96 15.01 -24.65
N PHE A 704 23.92 15.87 -24.63
CA PHE A 704 22.59 15.48 -24.15
C PHE A 704 21.94 14.41 -25.04
N ALA A 705 22.03 14.55 -26.37
CA ALA A 705 21.51 13.56 -27.30
C ALA A 705 22.27 12.23 -27.17
N ARG A 706 23.59 12.29 -26.96
CA ARG A 706 24.41 11.10 -26.74
C ARG A 706 24.07 10.41 -25.42
N VAL A 707 23.90 11.16 -24.32
CA VAL A 707 23.48 10.61 -23.03
C VAL A 707 22.11 9.94 -23.15
N ALA A 708 21.14 10.59 -23.80
CA ALA A 708 19.80 10.01 -24.00
C ALA A 708 19.85 8.69 -24.79
N TYR A 709 20.67 8.62 -25.84
CA TYR A 709 20.88 7.38 -26.61
C TYR A 709 21.51 6.27 -25.77
N LEU A 710 22.55 6.58 -24.98
CA LEU A 710 23.20 5.59 -24.11
C LEU A 710 22.27 5.13 -22.98
N GLU A 711 21.44 6.03 -22.45
CA GLU A 711 20.44 5.70 -21.44
C GLU A 711 19.36 4.76 -22.00
N ALA A 712 18.94 4.97 -23.26
CA ALA A 712 18.01 4.06 -23.93
C ALA A 712 18.60 2.65 -24.10
N ARG A 713 19.85 2.52 -24.56
CA ARG A 713 20.54 1.21 -24.64
C ARG A 713 20.64 0.53 -23.27
N TRP A 714 20.90 1.27 -22.20
CA TRP A 714 20.93 0.69 -20.87
C TRP A 714 19.55 0.22 -20.40
N LYS A 715 18.51 1.00 -20.66
CA LYS A 715 17.12 0.64 -20.34
C LYS A 715 16.61 -0.58 -21.10
N GLU A 716 17.16 -0.90 -22.27
CA GLU A 716 16.77 -2.10 -23.02
C GLU A 716 17.17 -3.39 -22.30
N VAL A 717 18.22 -3.36 -21.48
CA VAL A 717 18.74 -4.55 -20.78
C VAL A 717 18.31 -4.65 -19.31
N GLU A 718 17.58 -3.66 -18.78
CA GLU A 718 17.11 -3.55 -17.39
C GLU A 718 15.59 -3.61 -17.23
#